data_AF-A0A1C6RZB5-F1
#
_entry.id   AF-A0A1C6RZB5-F1
#
_cell.length_a   1.000
_cell.length_b   1.000
_cell.length_c   1.000
_cell.angle_alpha   90.00
_cell.angle_beta   90.00
_cell.angle_gamma   90.00
#
_symmetry.space_group_name_H-M   'P 1'
#
loop_
_entity.id
_entity.type
_entity.pdbx_description
1 polymer ?
#
loop_
_entity_poly.entity_id
_entity_poly.type
_entity_poly.pdbx_seq_one_letter_code
_entity_poly.pdbx_strand_id
1 'polypeptide(L)'
;MIALKLYRTLPQGMRRRLIAVLPQHRRLSLVRTLTRPSGGDTVRVIGSRVTVSDGGARTEAEVVAAATPLQMWHRNLTAVTTALAAAGIDHHCLRNDDYLRSSVAVLEDRRAEVLRLVRSAPALSGAHVRVVEVRPGRNQPDLTPTEVIQVWFPVTDVRAGVVLGVQFACEIEFWTRVGDVVRAPRHNAVVDEAPAWAEPVRVAAALISHFVPEADDRTYRTRRDLTVRAPDRVGFPIDAVFTWVDGSDPEWLRRKEAALGTPGGLLHAVAANTSRYHNRDELRYAMRSLHSFAPWLRRIFLVTDSQLPSWLDPNHPMVTVVTHAELFADLGGRSSFNSHAIESRLHRIEGLAEHFLYFNDDVFLGRPLLPTHFFHANGIAKFFLSPAQFGLGEAKPSDPPVNAAGKNNRWHIQRQFGVTITQKMKHTPFALRRSIMYQIEQVLQSDVMATARHQFRHHGDLSIPSSLYQYWAYLTGQAVPGDIEYEYADLGHPSTPARLAELLARRHRDVFCLNDTDSDPEVFTEQESMLADFLPRYLPFPAPFELPDHVVAERRKLGATALWRQARSGDRHGRQVDAATTPSLRVGRQVDAATAARVRVSPRLDAPTLPSVRIAAARAVDHDKAAPPGAGPSTALGEARDA
;
A
#
# COMPACT_ATOMS: atom_id res chain seq x y z
N MET A 1 -25.76 25.46 -5.43
CA MET A 1 -24.32 25.76 -5.20
C MET A 1 -24.03 26.35 -3.81
N ILE A 2 -24.90 27.17 -3.23
CA ILE A 2 -24.70 27.77 -1.90
C ILE A 2 -24.68 26.70 -0.77
N ALA A 3 -25.65 25.77 -0.78
CA ALA A 3 -25.70 24.66 0.19
C ALA A 3 -24.45 23.74 0.14
N LEU A 4 -23.84 23.58 -1.04
CA LEU A 4 -22.63 22.78 -1.26
C LEU A 4 -21.39 23.42 -0.63
N LYS A 5 -21.24 24.74 -0.82
CA LYS A 5 -20.16 25.52 -0.20
C LYS A 5 -20.33 25.55 1.32
N LEU A 6 -21.55 25.78 1.82
CA LEU A 6 -21.85 25.74 3.25
C LEU A 6 -21.55 24.37 3.87
N TYR A 7 -21.97 23.28 3.22
CA TYR A 7 -21.71 21.93 3.70
C TYR A 7 -20.20 21.62 3.77
N ARG A 8 -19.44 22.04 2.76
CA ARG A 8 -17.97 21.86 2.72
C ARG A 8 -17.22 22.73 3.73
N THR A 9 -17.76 23.87 4.15
CA THR A 9 -17.17 24.73 5.19
C THR A 9 -17.43 24.24 6.62
N LEU A 10 -18.39 23.33 6.82
CA LEU A 10 -18.67 22.79 8.15
C LEU A 10 -17.51 21.90 8.65
N PRO A 11 -17.23 21.87 9.96
CA PRO A 11 -16.34 20.89 10.58
C PRO A 11 -16.82 19.45 10.30
N GLN A 12 -15.89 18.49 10.24
CA GLN A 12 -16.19 17.09 9.90
C GLN A 12 -17.26 16.50 10.83
N GLY A 13 -17.24 16.83 12.13
CA GLY A 13 -18.24 16.39 13.11
C GLY A 13 -19.66 16.91 12.81
N MET A 14 -19.80 18.16 12.35
CA MET A 14 -21.11 18.74 12.01
C MET A 14 -21.67 18.18 10.71
N ARG A 15 -20.82 17.98 9.69
CA ARG A 15 -21.23 17.31 8.44
C ARG A 15 -21.81 15.93 8.71
N ARG A 16 -21.17 15.17 9.61
CA ARG A 16 -21.61 13.82 10.03
C ARG A 16 -22.99 13.86 10.71
N ARG A 17 -23.23 14.81 11.62
CA ARG A 17 -24.53 14.96 12.28
C ARG A 17 -25.66 15.33 11.31
N LEU A 18 -25.39 16.20 10.34
CA LEU A 18 -26.37 16.59 9.32
C LEU A 18 -26.79 15.43 8.41
N ILE A 19 -25.86 14.56 8.04
CA ILE A 19 -26.19 13.38 7.21
C ILE A 19 -26.99 12.34 8.00
N ALA A 20 -26.72 12.20 9.29
CA ALA A 20 -27.41 11.24 10.15
C ALA A 20 -28.92 11.50 10.27
N VAL A 21 -29.37 12.75 10.05
CA VAL A 21 -30.80 13.14 10.08
C VAL A 21 -31.57 12.67 8.84
N LEU A 22 -30.88 12.32 7.75
CA LEU A 22 -31.53 11.92 6.50
C LEU A 22 -31.92 10.43 6.53
N PRO A 23 -33.00 10.04 5.82
CA PRO A 23 -33.31 8.64 5.55
C PRO A 23 -32.10 7.94 4.91
N GLN A 24 -31.77 6.74 5.39
CA GLN A 24 -30.55 5.99 5.03
C GLN A 24 -30.34 5.90 3.51
N HIS A 25 -31.37 5.49 2.76
CA HIS A 25 -31.34 5.40 1.29
C HIS A 25 -31.01 6.73 0.56
N ARG A 26 -31.18 7.89 1.19
CA ARG A 26 -30.84 9.20 0.60
C ARG A 26 -29.46 9.70 1.00
N ARG A 27 -28.82 9.11 2.01
CA ARG A 27 -27.54 9.61 2.56
C ARG A 27 -26.46 9.59 1.50
N LEU A 28 -26.27 8.47 0.81
CA LEU A 28 -25.16 8.33 -0.12
C LEU A 28 -25.36 9.15 -1.41
N SER A 29 -26.58 9.16 -1.97
CA SER A 29 -26.94 10.01 -3.10
C SER A 29 -26.84 11.50 -2.77
N LEU A 30 -27.31 11.92 -1.59
CA LEU A 30 -27.17 13.32 -1.18
C LEU A 30 -25.71 13.68 -0.92
N VAL A 31 -24.93 12.82 -0.24
CA VAL A 31 -23.51 13.13 -0.03
C VAL A 31 -22.75 13.16 -1.35
N ARG A 32 -23.05 12.30 -2.33
CA ARG A 32 -22.52 12.43 -3.70
C ARG A 32 -22.92 13.75 -4.34
N THR A 33 -24.18 14.15 -4.22
CA THR A 33 -24.64 15.45 -4.69
C THR A 33 -23.90 16.60 -4.00
N LEU A 34 -23.55 16.42 -2.73
CA LEU A 34 -22.85 17.38 -1.87
C LEU A 34 -21.30 17.31 -1.95
N THR A 35 -20.75 16.26 -2.55
CA THR A 35 -19.30 16.07 -2.75
C THR A 35 -18.91 16.18 -4.21
N ARG A 36 -19.87 16.01 -5.14
CA ARG A 36 -19.70 15.95 -6.60
C ARG A 36 -18.43 15.18 -6.98
N PRO A 37 -18.41 13.85 -6.86
CA PRO A 37 -17.33 13.05 -7.44
C PRO A 37 -17.21 13.35 -8.93
N SER A 38 -15.98 13.28 -9.46
CA SER A 38 -15.76 13.33 -10.90
C SER A 38 -16.41 12.12 -11.58
N GLY A 39 -16.93 12.31 -12.79
CA GLY A 39 -17.60 11.27 -13.57
C GLY A 39 -19.11 11.18 -13.33
N GLY A 40 -19.83 10.77 -14.37
CA GLY A 40 -21.28 10.61 -14.35
C GLY A 40 -21.71 9.14 -14.31
N ASP A 41 -23.01 8.89 -14.40
CA ASP A 41 -23.55 7.53 -14.56
C ASP A 41 -23.55 7.08 -16.04
N THR A 42 -23.33 8.02 -16.96
CA THR A 42 -23.23 7.76 -18.39
C THR A 42 -21.95 7.00 -18.70
N VAL A 43 -22.10 5.80 -19.26
CA VAL A 43 -21.00 5.00 -19.81
C VAL A 43 -20.65 5.54 -21.19
N ARG A 44 -19.37 5.81 -21.41
CA ARG A 44 -18.84 6.34 -22.67
C ARG A 44 -18.10 5.27 -23.45
N VAL A 45 -18.08 5.44 -24.77
CA VAL A 45 -17.47 4.48 -25.70
C VAL A 45 -15.95 4.54 -25.58
N ILE A 46 -15.29 3.38 -25.47
CA ILE A 46 -13.83 3.27 -25.48
C ILE A 46 -13.28 3.86 -26.79
N GLY A 47 -12.20 4.63 -26.71
CA GLY A 47 -11.60 5.37 -27.82
C GLY A 47 -12.24 6.73 -28.11
N SER A 48 -13.40 7.04 -27.51
CA SER A 48 -13.99 8.38 -27.61
C SER A 48 -13.19 9.41 -26.78
N ARG A 49 -13.32 10.70 -27.13
CA ARG A 49 -12.73 11.80 -26.37
C ARG A 49 -13.78 12.60 -25.62
N VAL A 50 -13.43 12.98 -24.40
CA VAL A 50 -14.38 13.52 -23.43
C VAL A 50 -13.72 14.62 -22.60
N THR A 51 -14.43 15.71 -22.35
CA THR A 51 -13.91 16.78 -21.49
C THR A 51 -14.01 16.38 -20.02
N VAL A 52 -12.86 16.35 -19.34
CA VAL A 52 -12.71 16.05 -17.90
C VAL A 52 -12.00 17.19 -17.17
N SER A 53 -11.99 17.14 -15.84
CA SER A 53 -11.15 18.02 -15.02
C SER A 53 -9.82 17.32 -14.73
N ASP A 54 -8.71 17.91 -15.15
CA ASP A 54 -7.34 17.42 -14.92
C ASP A 54 -6.48 18.55 -14.35
N GLY A 55 -5.93 18.37 -13.15
CA GLY A 55 -5.14 19.42 -12.48
C GLY A 55 -5.86 20.75 -12.27
N GLY A 56 -7.19 20.75 -12.18
CA GLY A 56 -8.03 21.94 -12.05
C GLY A 56 -8.39 22.63 -13.38
N ALA A 57 -7.92 22.12 -14.52
CA ALA A 57 -8.25 22.61 -15.85
C ALA A 57 -9.21 21.66 -16.58
N ARG A 58 -9.97 22.18 -17.56
CA ARG A 58 -10.79 21.36 -18.46
C ARG A 58 -9.90 20.82 -19.58
N THR A 59 -9.87 19.50 -19.72
CA THR A 59 -8.95 18.78 -20.61
C THR A 59 -9.71 17.71 -21.38
N GLU A 60 -9.42 17.54 -22.66
CA GLU A 60 -9.92 16.41 -23.46
C GLU A 60 -9.12 15.15 -23.14
N ALA A 61 -9.77 14.14 -22.59
CA ALA A 61 -9.17 12.84 -22.27
C ALA A 61 -9.75 11.73 -23.16
N GLU A 62 -8.91 10.74 -23.49
CA GLU A 62 -9.32 9.53 -24.20
C GLU A 62 -9.96 8.53 -23.21
N VAL A 63 -11.12 7.98 -23.56
CA VAL A 63 -11.77 6.93 -22.77
C VAL A 63 -11.10 5.59 -23.06
N VAL A 64 -10.52 4.95 -22.04
CA VAL A 64 -9.79 3.68 -22.19
C VAL A 64 -10.38 2.57 -21.32
N ALA A 65 -10.22 1.32 -21.77
CA ALA A 65 -10.68 0.14 -21.04
C ALA A 65 -9.82 -0.15 -19.80
N ALA A 66 -8.51 0.07 -19.91
CA ALA A 66 -7.53 -0.17 -18.85
C ALA A 66 -6.38 0.82 -18.99
N ALA A 67 -5.89 1.32 -17.86
CA ALA A 67 -4.68 2.12 -17.77
C ALA A 67 -4.14 2.11 -16.33
N THR A 68 -2.82 2.21 -16.17
CA THR A 68 -2.18 2.40 -14.87
C THR A 68 -1.34 3.67 -14.83
N PRO A 69 -1.12 4.24 -13.62
CA PRO A 69 -0.12 5.28 -13.39
C PRO A 69 1.23 5.00 -14.05
N LEU A 70 1.75 3.78 -13.91
CA LEU A 70 3.04 3.38 -14.48
C LEU A 70 3.02 3.37 -16.02
N GLN A 71 1.93 2.87 -16.62
CA GLN A 71 1.77 2.91 -18.07
C GLN A 71 1.74 4.35 -18.61
N MET A 72 1.07 5.27 -17.91
CA MET A 72 1.03 6.67 -18.32
C MET A 72 2.39 7.35 -18.16
N TRP A 73 3.12 7.05 -17.08
CA TRP A 73 4.50 7.49 -16.89
C TRP A 73 5.39 7.06 -18.08
N HIS A 74 5.35 5.78 -18.46
CA HIS A 74 6.10 5.28 -19.62
C HIS A 74 5.65 5.89 -20.94
N ARG A 75 4.33 5.97 -21.18
CA ARG A 75 3.76 6.53 -22.42
C ARG A 75 4.29 7.95 -22.64
N ASN A 76 4.20 8.80 -21.61
CA ASN A 76 4.59 10.19 -21.69
C ASN A 76 6.11 10.34 -21.90
N LEU A 77 6.94 9.63 -21.11
CA LEU A 77 8.40 9.69 -21.25
C LEU A 77 8.89 9.16 -22.60
N THR A 78 8.33 8.03 -23.06
CA THR A 78 8.72 7.39 -24.33
C THR A 78 8.36 8.28 -25.52
N ALA A 79 7.18 8.90 -25.49
CA ALA A 79 6.75 9.78 -26.57
C ALA A 79 7.66 11.02 -26.70
N VAL A 80 8.00 11.65 -25.58
CA VAL A 80 8.91 12.82 -25.55
C VAL A 80 10.31 12.43 -26.01
N THR A 81 10.90 11.38 -25.45
CA THR A 81 12.26 10.93 -25.80
C THR A 81 12.36 10.47 -27.26
N THR A 82 11.31 9.82 -27.79
CA THR A 82 11.23 9.44 -29.21
C THR A 82 11.18 10.67 -30.11
N ALA A 83 10.37 11.68 -29.76
CA ALA A 83 10.28 12.92 -30.52
C ALA A 83 11.62 13.67 -30.54
N LEU A 84 12.30 13.79 -29.39
CA LEU A 84 13.61 14.43 -29.28
C LEU A 84 14.67 13.68 -30.08
N ALA A 85 14.71 12.34 -29.98
CA ALA A 85 15.64 11.51 -30.74
C ALA A 85 15.42 11.64 -32.26
N ALA A 86 14.17 11.60 -32.73
CA ALA A 86 13.84 11.74 -34.15
C ALA A 86 14.24 13.11 -34.72
N ALA A 87 14.25 14.15 -33.89
CA ALA A 87 14.66 15.49 -34.27
C ALA A 87 16.18 15.74 -34.14
N GLY A 88 16.97 14.75 -33.71
CA GLY A 88 18.41 14.92 -33.45
C GLY A 88 18.69 15.90 -32.30
N ILE A 89 17.75 16.06 -31.36
CA ILE A 89 17.93 16.90 -30.18
C ILE A 89 18.53 16.04 -29.07
N ASP A 90 19.74 16.43 -28.65
CA ASP A 90 20.42 15.78 -27.54
C ASP A 90 19.64 15.96 -26.24
N HIS A 91 19.48 14.87 -25.49
CA HIS A 91 18.65 14.85 -24.29
C HIS A 91 19.08 13.75 -23.32
N HIS A 92 18.77 13.97 -22.04
CA HIS A 92 19.07 13.02 -20.97
C HIS A 92 17.89 12.89 -20.01
N CYS A 93 17.46 11.67 -19.71
CA CYS A 93 16.46 11.43 -18.67
C CYS A 93 17.04 11.70 -17.27
N LEU A 94 16.26 12.38 -16.44
CA LEU A 94 16.58 12.75 -15.07
C LEU A 94 15.69 12.00 -14.08
N ARG A 95 16.18 11.82 -12.85
CA ARG A 95 15.34 11.42 -11.72
C ARG A 95 14.53 12.62 -11.24
N ASN A 96 13.20 12.52 -11.31
CA ASN A 96 12.28 13.54 -10.81
C ASN A 96 11.99 13.31 -9.32
N ASP A 97 11.92 14.38 -8.54
CA ASP A 97 11.60 14.33 -7.11
C ASP A 97 10.13 13.91 -6.87
N ASP A 98 9.23 14.24 -7.80
CA ASP A 98 7.89 13.67 -7.89
C ASP A 98 7.98 12.34 -8.67
N TYR A 99 7.93 11.23 -7.93
CA TYR A 99 8.06 9.88 -8.48
C TYR A 99 6.97 9.49 -9.49
N LEU A 100 5.90 10.27 -9.61
CA LEU A 100 4.84 10.09 -10.60
C LEU A 100 5.09 10.86 -11.89
N ARG A 101 6.07 11.77 -11.92
CA ARG A 101 6.50 12.47 -13.13
C ARG A 101 7.79 11.89 -13.67
N SER A 102 8.04 12.18 -14.93
CA SER A 102 9.34 11.93 -15.57
C SER A 102 9.94 13.27 -15.99
N SER A 103 11.26 13.33 -16.10
CA SER A 103 11.96 14.54 -16.54
C SER A 103 13.01 14.21 -17.59
N VAL A 104 13.15 15.11 -18.56
CA VAL A 104 14.18 15.07 -19.60
C VAL A 104 14.86 16.43 -19.66
N ALA A 105 16.18 16.44 -19.56
CA ALA A 105 17.01 17.61 -19.77
C ALA A 105 17.33 17.79 -21.25
N VAL A 106 17.21 19.03 -21.74
CA VAL A 106 17.70 19.51 -23.03
C VAL A 106 18.46 20.81 -22.79
N LEU A 107 19.44 21.13 -23.64
CA LEU A 107 20.13 22.42 -23.55
C LEU A 107 19.22 23.59 -23.93
N GLU A 108 19.37 24.71 -23.21
CA GLU A 108 18.59 25.94 -23.38
C GLU A 108 18.68 26.51 -24.82
N ASP A 109 19.82 26.35 -25.49
CA ASP A 109 20.02 26.79 -26.87
C ASP A 109 19.10 26.08 -27.89
N ARG A 110 18.58 24.90 -27.56
CA ARG A 110 17.60 24.16 -28.38
C ARG A 110 16.14 24.50 -28.04
N ARG A 111 15.86 25.44 -27.11
CA ARG A 111 14.49 25.77 -26.65
C ARG A 111 13.52 26.03 -27.81
N ALA A 112 13.91 26.86 -28.78
CA ALA A 112 13.05 27.20 -29.91
C ALA A 112 12.69 25.99 -30.77
N GLU A 113 13.62 25.05 -30.93
CA GLU A 113 13.39 23.79 -31.66
C GLU A 113 12.45 22.87 -30.88
N VAL A 114 12.66 22.72 -29.57
CA VAL A 114 11.78 21.93 -28.70
C VAL A 114 10.36 22.47 -28.70
N LEU A 115 10.18 23.79 -28.63
CA LEU A 115 8.86 24.43 -28.66
C LEU A 115 8.10 24.17 -29.98
N ARG A 116 8.81 24.07 -31.11
CA ARG A 116 8.21 23.63 -32.37
C ARG A 116 7.90 22.14 -32.34
N LEU A 117 8.86 21.34 -31.88
CA LEU A 117 8.73 19.88 -31.82
C LEU A 117 7.51 19.44 -31.02
N VAL A 118 7.28 19.99 -29.83
CA VAL A 118 6.14 19.60 -28.98
C VAL A 118 4.77 19.90 -29.60
N ARG A 119 4.72 20.78 -30.62
CA ARG A 119 3.49 21.12 -31.34
C ARG A 119 3.27 20.29 -32.60
N SER A 120 4.34 19.77 -33.22
CA SER A 120 4.26 19.16 -34.56
C SER A 120 4.78 17.73 -34.65
N ALA A 121 5.45 17.21 -33.62
CA ALA A 121 6.02 15.87 -33.66
C ALA A 121 4.91 14.80 -33.78
N PRO A 122 5.00 13.86 -34.74
CA PRO A 122 4.02 12.78 -34.86
C PRO A 122 3.87 11.94 -33.59
N ALA A 123 4.98 11.67 -32.89
CA ALA A 123 4.99 10.93 -31.62
C ALA A 123 4.25 11.66 -30.48
N LEU A 124 4.02 12.97 -30.61
CA LEU A 124 3.30 13.81 -29.66
C LEU A 124 1.89 14.19 -30.15
N SER A 125 1.43 13.59 -31.25
CA SER A 125 0.09 13.82 -31.77
C SER A 125 -0.98 13.42 -30.74
N GLY A 126 -1.80 14.37 -30.33
CA GLY A 126 -2.81 14.18 -29.28
C GLY A 126 -2.29 14.34 -27.85
N ALA A 127 -1.02 14.70 -27.64
CA ALA A 127 -0.52 15.10 -26.35
C ALA A 127 -1.08 16.48 -25.97
N HIS A 128 -1.31 16.68 -24.67
CA HIS A 128 -1.48 17.99 -24.09
C HIS A 128 -0.12 18.55 -23.69
N VAL A 129 0.06 19.85 -23.93
CA VAL A 129 1.29 20.57 -23.65
C VAL A 129 0.98 21.78 -22.79
N ARG A 130 1.69 21.92 -21.68
CA ARG A 130 1.59 23.08 -20.79
C ARG A 130 2.96 23.58 -20.43
N VAL A 131 3.15 24.90 -20.51
CA VAL A 131 4.34 25.55 -19.96
C VAL A 131 4.04 25.94 -18.53
N VAL A 132 4.92 25.57 -17.60
CA VAL A 132 4.81 25.94 -16.19
C VAL A 132 6.12 26.56 -15.72
N GLU A 133 6.02 27.55 -14.86
CA GLU A 133 7.17 28.15 -14.21
C GLU A 133 7.62 27.27 -13.03
N VAL A 134 8.92 26.99 -12.94
CA VAL A 134 9.57 26.34 -11.81
C VAL A 134 10.55 27.30 -11.17
N ARG A 135 10.65 27.21 -9.84
CA ARG A 135 11.60 28.02 -9.07
C ARG A 135 12.92 27.27 -8.89
N PRO A 136 14.06 27.98 -8.95
CA PRO A 136 15.36 27.40 -8.64
C PRO A 136 15.43 26.87 -7.21
N GLY A 137 16.34 25.93 -6.98
CA GLY A 137 16.60 25.42 -5.63
C GLY A 137 17.16 26.50 -4.71
N ARG A 138 17.05 26.33 -3.39
CA ARG A 138 17.64 27.25 -2.40
C ARG A 138 19.14 27.48 -2.59
N ASN A 139 19.84 26.50 -3.16
CA ASN A 139 21.28 26.54 -3.41
C ASN A 139 21.64 27.18 -4.76
N GLN A 140 20.65 27.69 -5.50
CA GLN A 140 20.81 28.38 -6.78
C GLN A 140 20.18 29.81 -6.71
N PRO A 141 20.59 30.66 -5.74
CA PRO A 141 19.94 31.95 -5.50
C PRO A 141 20.06 32.93 -6.69
N ASP A 142 21.06 32.74 -7.55
CA ASP A 142 21.31 33.60 -8.71
C ASP A 142 20.46 33.25 -9.93
N LEU A 143 19.73 32.13 -9.90
CA LEU A 143 18.83 31.76 -10.99
C LEU A 143 17.47 32.44 -10.82
N THR A 144 16.86 32.84 -11.93
CA THR A 144 15.47 33.30 -11.97
C THR A 144 14.54 32.12 -12.18
N PRO A 145 13.25 32.23 -11.79
CA PRO A 145 12.23 31.28 -12.22
C PRO A 145 12.29 31.05 -13.74
N THR A 146 12.14 29.80 -14.15
CA THR A 146 12.24 29.40 -15.55
C THR A 146 11.13 28.46 -15.94
N GLU A 147 10.87 28.36 -17.23
CA GLU A 147 9.79 27.57 -17.78
C GLU A 147 10.23 26.14 -18.06
N VAL A 148 9.42 25.17 -17.65
CA VAL A 148 9.50 23.77 -18.08
C VAL A 148 8.26 23.41 -18.88
N ILE A 149 8.41 22.51 -19.84
CA ILE A 149 7.29 22.04 -20.69
C ILE A 149 6.79 20.71 -20.15
N GLN A 150 5.53 20.63 -19.80
CA GLN A 150 4.85 19.40 -19.44
C GLN A 150 4.15 18.82 -20.66
N VAL A 151 4.38 17.54 -20.94
CA VAL A 151 3.76 16.80 -22.04
C VAL A 151 3.09 15.53 -21.50
N TRP A 152 1.81 15.32 -21.80
CA TRP A 152 1.09 14.13 -21.35
C TRP A 152 -0.08 13.75 -22.26
N PHE A 153 -0.50 12.48 -22.19
CA PHE A 153 -1.69 11.97 -22.85
C PHE A 153 -2.76 11.62 -21.80
N PRO A 154 -3.72 12.51 -21.53
CA PRO A 154 -4.74 12.28 -20.53
C PRO A 154 -5.70 11.17 -20.98
N VAL A 155 -5.91 10.20 -20.09
CA VAL A 155 -6.88 9.12 -20.28
C VAL A 155 -7.86 9.08 -19.10
N THR A 156 -9.04 8.53 -19.35
CA THR A 156 -10.06 8.36 -18.31
C THR A 156 -10.83 7.05 -18.50
N ASP A 157 -11.49 6.59 -17.43
CA ASP A 157 -12.34 5.41 -17.50
C ASP A 157 -13.67 5.70 -18.21
N VAL A 158 -14.46 4.66 -18.47
CA VAL A 158 -15.74 4.76 -19.18
C VAL A 158 -16.77 5.68 -18.52
N ARG A 159 -16.65 5.99 -17.23
CA ARG A 159 -17.53 6.95 -16.51
C ARG A 159 -16.95 8.35 -16.43
N ALA A 160 -15.75 8.57 -16.98
CA ALA A 160 -14.99 9.80 -16.86
C ALA A 160 -14.73 10.23 -15.40
N GLY A 161 -14.55 9.25 -14.50
CA GLY A 161 -14.47 9.45 -13.05
C GLY A 161 -13.04 9.45 -12.50
N VAL A 162 -12.15 8.66 -13.08
CA VAL A 162 -10.72 8.63 -12.82
C VAL A 162 -10.00 9.18 -14.03
N VAL A 163 -9.17 10.19 -13.82
CA VAL A 163 -8.35 10.80 -14.87
C VAL A 163 -6.89 10.49 -14.55
N LEU A 164 -6.21 9.83 -15.48
CA LEU A 164 -4.75 9.71 -15.45
C LEU A 164 -4.20 10.75 -16.43
N GLY A 165 -3.81 11.90 -15.88
CA GLY A 165 -3.50 13.10 -16.66
C GLY A 165 -2.18 13.74 -16.26
N VAL A 166 -2.20 15.05 -16.02
CA VAL A 166 -1.01 15.90 -15.85
C VAL A 166 -0.11 15.49 -14.68
N GLN A 167 -0.64 14.77 -13.70
CA GLN A 167 0.15 14.21 -12.60
C GLN A 167 1.25 13.27 -13.09
N PHE A 168 1.07 12.64 -14.26
CA PHE A 168 2.02 11.71 -14.86
C PHE A 168 2.84 12.31 -16.01
N ALA A 169 2.83 13.64 -16.17
CA ALA A 169 3.47 14.29 -17.29
C ALA A 169 4.98 14.04 -17.35
N CYS A 170 5.51 14.04 -18.58
CA CYS A 170 6.94 14.18 -18.82
C CYS A 170 7.28 15.67 -18.87
N GLU A 171 8.23 16.09 -18.06
CA GLU A 171 8.71 17.47 -17.99
C GLU A 171 9.99 17.61 -18.81
N ILE A 172 10.02 18.58 -19.72
CA ILE A 172 11.22 18.96 -20.46
C ILE A 172 11.83 20.17 -19.75
N GLU A 173 13.01 19.94 -19.19
CA GLU A 173 13.82 20.94 -18.50
C GLU A 173 14.88 21.51 -19.45
N PHE A 174 15.03 22.83 -19.43
CA PHE A 174 16.07 23.50 -20.21
C PHE A 174 17.26 23.83 -19.31
N TRP A 175 18.39 23.18 -19.59
CA TRP A 175 19.63 23.32 -18.84
C TRP A 175 20.51 24.38 -19.48
N THR A 176 21.07 25.27 -18.67
CA THR A 176 21.90 26.39 -19.16
C THR A 176 23.37 26.00 -19.15
N ARG A 177 24.07 26.22 -20.26
CA ARG A 177 25.53 26.03 -20.33
C ARG A 177 26.25 27.28 -19.81
N VAL A 178 27.18 27.08 -18.88
CA VAL A 178 28.05 28.13 -18.33
C VAL A 178 29.48 27.60 -18.37
N GLY A 179 30.28 28.07 -19.33
CA GLY A 179 31.63 27.53 -19.55
C GLY A 179 31.61 26.03 -19.89
N ASP A 180 32.29 25.23 -19.08
CA ASP A 180 32.42 23.78 -19.20
C ASP A 180 31.41 22.99 -18.35
N VAL A 181 30.40 23.65 -17.77
CA VAL A 181 29.31 23.01 -17.01
C VAL A 181 27.94 23.33 -17.60
N VAL A 182 26.97 22.45 -17.31
CA VAL A 182 25.55 22.65 -17.55
C VAL A 182 24.81 22.64 -16.22
N ARG A 183 23.91 23.61 -16.05
CA ARG A 183 23.18 23.85 -14.81
C ARG A 183 21.72 23.51 -14.99
N ALA A 184 21.17 22.74 -14.06
CA ALA A 184 19.74 22.41 -14.03
C ALA A 184 18.91 23.66 -13.68
N PRO A 185 17.70 23.81 -14.25
CA PRO A 185 16.82 24.95 -13.98
C PRO A 185 16.24 24.97 -12.56
N ARG A 186 16.31 23.84 -11.85
CA ARG A 186 15.84 23.63 -10.49
C ARG A 186 16.62 22.48 -9.86
N HIS A 187 16.47 22.34 -8.54
CA HIS A 187 17.01 21.18 -7.84
C HIS A 187 16.43 19.87 -8.40
N ASN A 188 17.28 18.86 -8.51
CA ASN A 188 16.86 17.47 -8.72
C ASN A 188 17.66 16.55 -7.80
N ALA A 189 17.12 15.35 -7.55
CA ALA A 189 17.71 14.40 -6.63
C ALA A 189 19.11 13.85 -6.99
N VAL A 190 19.71 14.20 -8.14
CA VAL A 190 21.01 13.65 -8.57
C VAL A 190 22.08 14.74 -8.65
N VAL A 191 21.85 15.80 -9.41
CA VAL A 191 22.88 16.80 -9.70
C VAL A 191 22.31 18.16 -10.11
N ASP A 192 22.74 19.23 -9.42
CA ASP A 192 22.35 20.61 -9.76
C ASP A 192 23.21 21.18 -10.91
N GLU A 193 24.49 20.78 -10.99
CA GLU A 193 25.43 21.16 -12.05
C GLU A 193 26.27 19.97 -12.48
N ALA A 194 26.39 19.73 -13.78
CA ALA A 194 27.17 18.62 -14.32
C ALA A 194 28.14 19.13 -15.40
N PRO A 195 29.22 18.40 -15.72
CA PRO A 195 30.08 18.75 -16.85
C PRO A 195 29.27 18.95 -18.14
N ALA A 196 29.65 19.90 -18.98
CA ALA A 196 28.93 20.23 -20.22
C ALA A 196 28.90 19.06 -21.21
N TRP A 197 29.83 18.12 -21.06
CA TRP A 197 29.87 16.86 -21.79
C TRP A 197 29.95 15.68 -20.82
N ALA A 198 29.20 14.62 -21.11
CA ALA A 198 29.36 13.31 -20.52
C ALA A 198 28.98 12.23 -21.53
N GLU A 199 29.55 11.04 -21.37
CA GLU A 199 29.22 9.87 -22.17
C GLU A 199 27.70 9.58 -22.12
N PRO A 200 26.99 9.58 -23.26
CA PRO A 200 25.60 9.16 -23.30
C PRO A 200 25.48 7.66 -23.08
N VAL A 201 24.61 7.26 -22.16
CA VAL A 201 24.39 5.85 -21.80
C VAL A 201 22.91 5.52 -21.80
N ARG A 202 22.55 4.24 -21.90
CA ARG A 202 21.18 3.77 -21.68
C ARG A 202 21.10 3.06 -20.33
N VAL A 203 20.07 3.38 -19.56
CA VAL A 203 19.84 2.78 -18.24
C VAL A 203 18.43 2.23 -18.14
N ALA A 204 18.24 1.24 -17.27
CA ALA A 204 16.91 0.71 -16.97
C ALA A 204 16.00 1.82 -16.42
N ALA A 205 14.72 1.78 -16.79
CA ALA A 205 13.72 2.75 -16.33
C ALA A 205 13.61 2.82 -14.80
N ALA A 206 13.83 1.68 -14.13
CA ALA A 206 13.92 1.60 -12.68
C ALA A 206 14.99 2.53 -12.11
N LEU A 207 16.11 2.81 -12.81
CA LEU A 207 17.13 3.76 -12.34
C LEU A 207 16.60 5.20 -12.27
N ILE A 208 15.66 5.55 -13.15
CA ILE A 208 15.13 6.91 -13.32
C ILE A 208 13.98 7.19 -12.35
N SER A 209 13.17 6.19 -12.00
CA SER A 209 12.09 6.36 -11.01
C SER A 209 11.98 5.14 -10.09
N HIS A 210 11.88 5.40 -8.78
CA HIS A 210 11.64 4.38 -7.76
C HIS A 210 10.23 3.77 -7.83
N PHE A 211 9.34 4.33 -8.65
CA PHE A 211 8.01 3.78 -8.90
C PHE A 211 8.03 2.63 -9.92
N VAL A 212 9.06 2.56 -10.77
CA VAL A 212 9.19 1.54 -11.82
C VAL A 212 9.80 0.26 -11.22
N PRO A 213 9.23 -0.94 -11.47
CA PRO A 213 9.78 -2.20 -10.97
C PRO A 213 11.18 -2.49 -11.55
N GLU A 214 12.03 -3.15 -10.76
CA GLU A 214 13.36 -3.61 -11.22
C GLU A 214 13.27 -4.62 -12.39
N ALA A 215 12.13 -5.28 -12.56
CA ALA A 215 11.88 -6.22 -13.67
C ALA A 215 11.40 -5.54 -14.97
N ASP A 216 11.19 -4.21 -14.98
CA ASP A 216 10.85 -3.49 -16.20
C ASP A 216 12.04 -3.50 -17.18
N ASP A 217 11.78 -3.86 -18.43
CA ASP A 217 12.78 -4.04 -19.48
C ASP A 217 13.09 -2.76 -20.27
N ARG A 218 12.34 -1.68 -20.03
CA ARG A 218 12.54 -0.44 -20.77
C ARG A 218 13.83 0.22 -20.34
N THR A 219 14.51 0.78 -21.34
CA THR A 219 15.70 1.59 -21.13
C THR A 219 15.50 2.98 -21.70
N TYR A 220 16.13 3.97 -21.08
CA TYR A 220 16.12 5.34 -21.57
C TYR A 220 17.54 5.91 -21.62
N ARG A 221 17.74 6.86 -22.53
CA ARG A 221 19.01 7.55 -22.69
C ARG A 221 19.19 8.57 -21.56
N THR A 222 20.37 8.55 -20.95
CA THR A 222 20.82 9.54 -19.98
C THR A 222 22.33 9.77 -20.16
N ARG A 223 23.01 10.34 -19.17
CA ARG A 223 24.46 10.57 -19.14
C ARG A 223 25.12 9.75 -18.02
N ARG A 224 26.39 9.36 -18.21
CA ARG A 224 27.12 8.43 -17.32
C ARG A 224 27.12 8.83 -15.85
N ASP A 225 27.28 10.10 -15.56
CA ASP A 225 27.24 10.70 -14.23
C ASP A 225 25.84 10.72 -13.59
N LEU A 226 24.75 10.55 -14.36
CA LEU A 226 23.41 10.33 -13.83
C LEU A 226 23.11 8.85 -13.52
N THR A 227 24.08 7.95 -13.66
CA THR A 227 23.88 6.51 -13.39
C THR A 227 24.02 6.11 -11.93
N VAL A 228 23.96 7.09 -11.01
CA VAL A 228 24.15 6.87 -9.57
C VAL A 228 22.94 6.14 -8.98
N ARG A 229 23.19 5.02 -8.29
CA ARG A 229 22.16 4.34 -7.49
C ARG A 229 22.06 5.05 -6.15
N ALA A 230 20.88 5.61 -5.87
CA ALA A 230 20.65 6.32 -4.63
C ALA A 230 20.55 5.36 -3.42
N PRO A 231 21.08 5.76 -2.25
CA PRO A 231 21.11 4.91 -1.06
C PRO A 231 19.72 4.66 -0.47
N ASP A 232 18.73 5.49 -0.80
CA ASP A 232 17.33 5.39 -0.37
C ASP A 232 16.47 4.52 -1.29
N ARG A 233 17.06 3.94 -2.34
CA ARG A 233 16.38 3.01 -3.26
C ARG A 233 16.22 1.63 -2.63
N VAL A 234 14.98 1.17 -2.52
CA VAL A 234 14.68 -0.24 -2.20
C VAL A 234 14.98 -1.12 -3.42
N GLY A 235 16.03 -1.93 -3.32
CA GLY A 235 16.48 -2.81 -4.42
C GLY A 235 16.19 -4.30 -4.21
N PHE A 236 15.54 -4.70 -3.13
CA PHE A 236 15.16 -6.09 -2.85
C PHE A 236 13.71 -6.37 -3.30
N PRO A 237 13.37 -7.63 -3.62
CA PRO A 237 12.02 -7.99 -4.01
C PRO A 237 11.04 -7.85 -2.85
N ILE A 238 9.83 -7.37 -3.15
CA ILE A 238 8.71 -7.32 -2.22
C ILE A 238 7.52 -8.05 -2.83
N ASP A 239 6.94 -8.99 -2.09
CA ASP A 239 5.70 -9.66 -2.46
C ASP A 239 4.49 -9.13 -1.68
N ALA A 240 3.29 -9.45 -2.12
CA ALA A 240 2.06 -9.26 -1.36
C ALA A 240 1.46 -10.61 -0.97
N VAL A 241 0.85 -10.68 0.21
CA VAL A 241 0.11 -11.85 0.70
C VAL A 241 -1.29 -11.41 1.10
N PHE A 242 -2.31 -12.02 0.51
CA PHE A 242 -3.70 -11.89 0.95
C PHE A 242 -4.16 -13.17 1.61
N THR A 243 -5.00 -13.04 2.64
CA THR A 243 -5.80 -14.16 3.18
C THR A 243 -7.26 -13.93 2.82
N TRP A 244 -7.91 -14.94 2.27
CA TRP A 244 -9.31 -14.82 1.84
C TRP A 244 -10.04 -16.18 1.86
N VAL A 245 -11.34 -16.13 2.16
CA VAL A 245 -12.26 -17.24 1.97
C VAL A 245 -13.57 -16.73 1.37
N ASP A 246 -14.21 -17.55 0.53
CA ASP A 246 -15.62 -17.35 0.17
C ASP A 246 -16.47 -18.07 1.20
N GLY A 247 -17.11 -17.32 2.09
CA GLY A 247 -17.95 -17.94 3.10
C GLY A 247 -19.33 -18.36 2.62
N SER A 248 -19.72 -17.97 1.41
CA SER A 248 -20.97 -18.39 0.77
C SER A 248 -20.82 -19.72 0.03
N ASP A 249 -19.60 -20.23 -0.08
CA ASP A 249 -19.27 -21.51 -0.70
C ASP A 249 -19.84 -22.70 0.10
N PRO A 250 -20.80 -23.46 -0.47
CA PRO A 250 -21.44 -24.57 0.23
C PRO A 250 -20.49 -25.68 0.67
N GLU A 251 -19.39 -25.91 -0.06
CA GLU A 251 -18.41 -26.92 0.33
C GLU A 251 -17.57 -26.48 1.52
N TRP A 252 -17.24 -25.20 1.58
CA TRP A 252 -16.51 -24.61 2.70
C TRP A 252 -17.38 -24.60 3.97
N LEU A 253 -18.66 -24.22 3.86
CA LEU A 253 -19.61 -24.25 4.96
C LEU A 253 -19.73 -25.66 5.56
N ARG A 254 -19.87 -26.70 4.73
CA ARG A 254 -19.89 -28.09 5.20
C ARG A 254 -18.61 -28.50 5.94
N ARG A 255 -17.43 -28.07 5.45
CA ARG A 255 -16.15 -28.33 6.15
C ARG A 255 -16.11 -27.61 7.50
N LYS A 256 -16.60 -26.37 7.56
CA LYS A 256 -16.69 -25.57 8.79
C LYS A 256 -17.63 -26.22 9.80
N GLU A 257 -18.83 -26.61 9.40
CA GLU A 257 -19.81 -27.30 10.24
C GLU A 257 -19.27 -28.63 10.76
N ALA A 258 -18.65 -29.43 9.90
CA ALA A 258 -18.03 -30.69 10.31
C ALA A 258 -16.91 -30.48 11.35
N ALA A 259 -16.15 -29.39 11.23
CA ALA A 259 -15.10 -29.04 12.19
C ALA A 259 -15.64 -28.48 13.51
N LEU A 260 -16.83 -27.86 13.52
CA LEU A 260 -17.48 -27.38 14.74
C LEU A 260 -18.07 -28.50 15.60
N GLY A 261 -18.44 -29.64 15.01
CA GLY A 261 -19.23 -30.69 15.67
C GLY A 261 -20.71 -30.29 15.81
N THR A 262 -21.59 -31.24 16.12
CA THR A 262 -23.08 -31.12 16.12
C THR A 262 -23.60 -29.84 16.83
N PRO A 263 -24.72 -29.22 16.38
CA PRO A 263 -25.12 -27.88 16.82
C PRO A 263 -25.60 -27.89 18.27
N GLY A 264 -24.94 -27.14 19.16
CA GLY A 264 -25.39 -27.02 20.56
C GLY A 264 -24.33 -26.57 21.58
N GLY A 265 -23.06 -26.48 21.21
CA GLY A 265 -22.06 -25.82 22.05
C GLY A 265 -22.31 -24.31 22.10
N LEU A 266 -22.24 -23.71 23.31
CA LEU A 266 -22.27 -22.26 23.54
C LEU A 266 -21.12 -21.58 22.77
N LEU A 267 -21.37 -21.31 21.50
CA LEU A 267 -20.49 -20.53 20.64
C LEU A 267 -20.77 -19.06 20.91
N HIS A 268 -19.70 -18.25 20.99
CA HIS A 268 -19.83 -16.80 20.84
C HIS A 268 -20.69 -16.54 19.60
N ALA A 269 -21.82 -15.85 19.75
CA ALA A 269 -22.81 -15.60 18.70
C ALA A 269 -22.20 -15.01 17.41
N VAL A 270 -20.99 -14.46 17.50
CA VAL A 270 -20.15 -13.94 16.42
C VAL A 270 -19.66 -15.01 15.43
N ALA A 271 -19.52 -16.29 15.84
CA ALA A 271 -18.97 -17.36 14.99
C ALA A 271 -19.99 -17.97 14.00
N ALA A 272 -21.29 -17.79 14.28
CA ALA A 272 -22.41 -18.38 13.55
C ALA A 272 -23.08 -17.42 12.54
N ASN A 273 -22.56 -16.20 12.37
CA ASN A 273 -23.25 -15.17 11.59
C ASN A 273 -22.96 -15.25 10.09
N THR A 274 -24.00 -15.40 9.28
CA THR A 274 -24.00 -15.51 7.81
C THR A 274 -23.54 -14.22 7.11
N SER A 275 -23.56 -13.08 7.82
CA SER A 275 -23.21 -11.75 7.28
C SER A 275 -21.72 -11.58 6.93
N ARG A 276 -20.81 -12.35 7.55
CA ARG A 276 -19.34 -12.24 7.34
C ARG A 276 -18.81 -12.96 6.11
N TYR A 277 -19.69 -13.48 5.25
CA TYR A 277 -19.34 -14.56 4.34
C TYR A 277 -19.78 -14.36 2.88
N HIS A 278 -20.43 -13.24 2.56
CA HIS A 278 -20.78 -12.89 1.19
C HIS A 278 -19.64 -12.13 0.51
N ASN A 279 -19.19 -12.65 -0.63
CA ASN A 279 -18.17 -12.03 -1.47
C ASN A 279 -18.75 -10.78 -2.18
N ARG A 280 -18.31 -9.57 -1.81
CA ARG A 280 -18.72 -8.30 -2.44
C ARG A 280 -17.65 -7.75 -3.38
N ASP A 281 -16.85 -8.65 -3.94
CA ASP A 281 -15.68 -8.36 -4.78
C ASP A 281 -14.60 -7.50 -4.08
N GLU A 282 -14.59 -7.36 -2.75
CA GLU A 282 -13.57 -6.55 -2.04
C GLU A 282 -12.15 -6.99 -2.40
N LEU A 283 -11.88 -8.30 -2.33
CA LEU A 283 -10.59 -8.87 -2.73
C LEU A 283 -10.20 -8.51 -4.17
N ARG A 284 -11.16 -8.54 -5.11
CA ARG A 284 -10.93 -8.20 -6.53
C ARG A 284 -10.36 -6.79 -6.63
N TYR A 285 -11.01 -5.85 -5.95
CA TYR A 285 -10.63 -4.46 -5.96
C TYR A 285 -9.38 -4.19 -5.10
N ALA A 286 -9.18 -4.90 -3.98
CA ALA A 286 -7.97 -4.81 -3.19
C ALA A 286 -6.74 -5.22 -4.01
N MET A 287 -6.82 -6.33 -4.74
CA MET A 287 -5.76 -6.77 -5.66
C MET A 287 -5.60 -5.82 -6.85
N ARG A 288 -6.69 -5.27 -7.41
CA ARG A 288 -6.64 -4.23 -8.45
C ARG A 288 -5.92 -2.96 -7.98
N SER A 289 -6.06 -2.60 -6.71
CA SER A 289 -5.33 -1.47 -6.10
C SER A 289 -3.82 -1.71 -6.12
N LEU A 290 -3.36 -2.96 -5.91
CA LEU A 290 -1.94 -3.29 -5.99
C LEU A 290 -1.38 -3.10 -7.40
N HIS A 291 -2.09 -3.60 -8.41
CA HIS A 291 -1.69 -3.42 -9.81
C HIS A 291 -1.59 -1.94 -10.21
N SER A 292 -2.53 -1.12 -9.70
CA SER A 292 -2.58 0.31 -10.01
C SER A 292 -1.53 1.12 -9.26
N PHE A 293 -1.28 0.80 -7.99
CA PHE A 293 -0.62 1.70 -7.05
C PHE A 293 0.69 1.19 -6.45
N ALA A 294 1.03 -0.09 -6.64
CA ALA A 294 2.28 -0.69 -6.21
C ALA A 294 2.86 -1.60 -7.30
N PRO A 295 3.18 -1.05 -8.50
CA PRO A 295 3.66 -1.85 -9.63
C PRO A 295 5.06 -2.47 -9.41
N TRP A 296 5.74 -2.07 -8.33
CA TRP A 296 7.02 -2.62 -7.87
C TRP A 296 6.90 -3.96 -7.12
N LEU A 297 5.67 -4.42 -6.83
CA LEU A 297 5.45 -5.74 -6.25
C LEU A 297 5.82 -6.85 -7.24
N ARG A 298 6.56 -7.85 -6.74
CA ARG A 298 7.05 -8.97 -7.56
C ARG A 298 5.98 -10.04 -7.78
N ARG A 299 5.35 -10.55 -6.71
CA ARG A 299 4.28 -11.56 -6.75
C ARG A 299 3.19 -11.27 -5.73
N ILE A 300 2.00 -11.81 -5.98
CA ILE A 300 0.86 -11.83 -5.07
C ILE A 300 0.57 -13.29 -4.70
N PHE A 301 0.65 -13.61 -3.42
CA PHE A 301 0.23 -14.91 -2.88
C PHE A 301 -1.17 -14.76 -2.29
N LEU A 302 -2.12 -15.52 -2.82
CA LEU A 302 -3.49 -15.55 -2.34
C LEU A 302 -3.71 -16.83 -1.53
N VAL A 303 -3.75 -16.70 -0.20
CA VAL A 303 -3.97 -17.81 0.72
C VAL A 303 -5.47 -18.08 0.86
N THR A 304 -5.90 -19.29 0.51
CA THR A 304 -7.33 -19.69 0.53
C THR A 304 -7.55 -21.09 1.11
N ASP A 305 -8.79 -21.42 1.46
CA ASP A 305 -9.18 -22.78 1.85
C ASP A 305 -9.48 -23.68 0.64
N SER A 306 -8.54 -23.79 -0.31
CA SER A 306 -8.77 -24.50 -1.58
C SER A 306 -9.95 -23.90 -2.38
N GLN A 307 -9.97 -22.58 -2.44
CA GLN A 307 -10.98 -21.80 -3.15
C GLN A 307 -10.32 -20.94 -4.23
N LEU A 308 -11.04 -20.73 -5.33
CA LEU A 308 -10.64 -19.86 -6.42
C LEU A 308 -11.70 -18.77 -6.66
N PRO A 309 -11.37 -17.48 -6.54
CA PRO A 309 -12.30 -16.41 -6.89
C PRO A 309 -12.76 -16.51 -8.36
N SER A 310 -14.04 -16.30 -8.61
CA SER A 310 -14.65 -16.45 -9.95
C SER A 310 -14.05 -15.51 -11.01
N TRP A 311 -13.52 -14.37 -10.60
CA TRP A 311 -12.91 -13.35 -11.45
C TRP A 311 -11.42 -13.58 -11.73
N LEU A 312 -10.74 -14.45 -10.97
CA LEU A 312 -9.27 -14.59 -11.03
C LEU A 312 -8.86 -15.58 -12.12
N ASP A 313 -7.86 -15.20 -12.92
CA ASP A 313 -7.08 -16.13 -13.73
C ASP A 313 -6.02 -16.84 -12.85
N PRO A 314 -6.18 -18.14 -12.54
CA PRO A 314 -5.23 -18.86 -11.69
C PRO A 314 -3.86 -19.07 -12.35
N ASN A 315 -3.74 -18.87 -13.66
CA ASN A 315 -2.51 -19.12 -14.41
C ASN A 315 -1.65 -17.85 -14.61
N HIS A 316 -2.15 -16.68 -14.17
CA HIS A 316 -1.42 -15.44 -14.35
C HIS A 316 -0.13 -15.42 -13.51
N PRO A 317 1.06 -15.14 -14.09
CA PRO A 317 2.35 -15.36 -13.44
C PRO A 317 2.60 -14.50 -12.19
N MET A 318 1.90 -13.37 -12.08
CA MET A 318 1.98 -12.49 -10.90
C MET A 318 1.25 -13.09 -9.68
N VAL A 319 0.29 -14.00 -9.85
CA VAL A 319 -0.56 -14.50 -8.76
C VAL A 319 -0.24 -15.96 -8.48
N THR A 320 -0.26 -16.35 -7.22
CA THR A 320 -0.10 -17.74 -6.79
C THR A 320 -1.08 -18.04 -5.69
N VAL A 321 -2.01 -18.95 -5.98
CA VAL A 321 -3.00 -19.41 -5.00
C VAL A 321 -2.34 -20.46 -4.12
N VAL A 322 -2.30 -20.20 -2.82
CA VAL A 322 -1.74 -21.09 -1.81
C VAL A 322 -2.88 -21.61 -0.96
N THR A 323 -2.97 -22.92 -0.80
CA THR A 323 -4.03 -23.52 0.02
C THR A 323 -3.67 -23.58 1.50
N HIS A 324 -4.67 -23.60 2.36
CA HIS A 324 -4.48 -23.95 3.77
C HIS A 324 -3.79 -25.32 3.92
N ALA A 325 -4.14 -26.31 3.09
CA ALA A 325 -3.51 -27.62 3.13
C ALA A 325 -1.99 -27.55 2.89
N GLU A 326 -1.54 -26.72 1.94
CA GLU A 326 -0.12 -26.46 1.70
C GLU A 326 0.53 -25.71 2.88
N LEU A 327 -0.15 -24.70 3.44
CA LEU A 327 0.35 -23.88 4.56
C LEU A 327 0.49 -24.65 5.89
N PHE A 328 -0.38 -25.65 6.08
CA PHE A 328 -0.46 -26.51 7.27
C PHE A 328 0.03 -27.94 7.00
N ALA A 329 0.83 -28.18 5.95
CA ALA A 329 1.23 -29.53 5.55
C ALA A 329 1.91 -30.34 6.68
N ASP A 330 2.79 -29.72 7.46
CA ASP A 330 3.44 -30.29 8.66
C ASP A 330 2.50 -30.46 9.88
N LEU A 331 1.30 -29.88 9.83
CA LEU A 331 0.25 -30.01 10.83
C LEU A 331 -0.93 -30.87 10.31
N GLY A 332 -0.68 -31.69 9.29
CA GLY A 332 -1.65 -32.62 8.72
C GLY A 332 -2.52 -32.04 7.61
N GLY A 333 -2.20 -30.86 7.08
CA GLY A 333 -2.80 -30.30 5.87
C GLY A 333 -4.29 -29.94 6.00
N ARG A 334 -4.71 -29.41 7.15
CA ARG A 334 -6.13 -29.16 7.47
C ARG A 334 -6.58 -27.75 7.07
N SER A 335 -7.88 -27.62 6.79
CA SER A 335 -8.56 -26.33 6.76
C SER A 335 -8.49 -25.65 8.13
N SER A 336 -8.25 -24.34 8.11
CA SER A 336 -8.37 -23.46 9.27
C SER A 336 -9.44 -22.41 9.02
N PHE A 337 -10.27 -22.15 10.04
CA PHE A 337 -11.28 -21.09 10.08
C PHE A 337 -10.87 -19.98 11.06
N ASN A 338 -9.58 -19.95 11.40
CA ASN A 338 -8.98 -19.00 12.34
C ASN A 338 -7.90 -18.19 11.62
N SER A 339 -8.13 -16.88 11.45
CA SER A 339 -7.12 -16.03 10.79
C SER A 339 -5.82 -15.97 11.58
N HIS A 340 -5.83 -16.00 12.93
CA HIS A 340 -4.58 -16.02 13.72
C HIS A 340 -3.76 -17.27 13.43
N ALA A 341 -4.41 -18.42 13.28
CA ALA A 341 -3.75 -19.66 12.89
C ALA A 341 -3.13 -19.55 11.49
N ILE A 342 -3.87 -19.03 10.50
CA ILE A 342 -3.38 -18.84 9.12
C ILE A 342 -2.21 -17.84 9.09
N GLU A 343 -2.40 -16.69 9.73
CA GLU A 343 -1.44 -15.60 9.88
C GLU A 343 -0.14 -16.04 10.56
N SER A 344 -0.21 -16.99 11.51
CA SER A 344 0.97 -17.52 12.20
C SER A 344 1.92 -18.31 11.30
N ARG A 345 1.53 -18.55 10.04
CA ARG A 345 2.19 -19.48 9.11
C ARG A 345 2.64 -18.85 7.81
N LEU A 346 2.31 -17.58 7.55
CA LEU A 346 2.54 -16.94 6.24
C LEU A 346 4.01 -17.01 5.78
N HIS A 347 4.95 -16.94 6.71
CA HIS A 347 6.39 -17.03 6.43
C HIS A 347 6.84 -18.40 5.89
N ARG A 348 5.96 -19.40 5.87
CA ARG A 348 6.23 -20.73 5.31
C ARG A 348 5.77 -20.91 3.88
N ILE A 349 5.13 -19.90 3.28
CA ILE A 349 4.77 -19.92 1.87
C ILE A 349 6.05 -20.11 1.03
N GLU A 350 6.05 -21.15 0.18
CA GLU A 350 7.17 -21.45 -0.70
C GLU A 350 7.33 -20.34 -1.75
N GLY A 351 8.58 -19.91 -1.97
CA GLY A 351 8.90 -18.85 -2.93
C GLY A 351 8.59 -17.42 -2.48
N LEU A 352 8.04 -17.23 -1.26
CA LEU A 352 7.83 -15.90 -0.66
C LEU A 352 9.18 -15.21 -0.39
N ALA A 353 9.28 -13.96 -0.81
CA ALA A 353 10.44 -13.09 -0.60
C ALA A 353 10.69 -12.82 0.89
N GLU A 354 11.92 -12.42 1.21
CA GLU A 354 12.28 -12.00 2.57
C GLU A 354 11.44 -10.80 3.02
N HIS A 355 11.09 -9.88 2.13
CA HIS A 355 10.24 -8.73 2.43
C HIS A 355 8.88 -8.91 1.74
N PHE A 356 7.80 -8.73 2.48
CA PHE A 356 6.46 -8.83 1.92
C PHE A 356 5.46 -7.96 2.67
N LEU A 357 4.39 -7.60 1.99
CA LEU A 357 3.24 -6.91 2.55
C LEU A 357 2.12 -7.92 2.80
N TYR A 358 1.63 -7.99 4.03
CA TYR A 358 0.43 -8.76 4.35
C TYR A 358 -0.81 -7.86 4.33
N PHE A 359 -1.87 -8.35 3.68
CA PHE A 359 -3.16 -7.70 3.55
C PHE A 359 -4.29 -8.64 3.99
N ASN A 360 -5.27 -8.09 4.70
CA ASN A 360 -6.62 -8.63 4.67
C ASN A 360 -7.31 -8.19 3.36
N ASP A 361 -8.36 -8.90 2.98
CA ASP A 361 -9.13 -8.67 1.75
C ASP A 361 -9.92 -7.36 1.74
N ASP A 362 -10.10 -6.73 2.89
CA ASP A 362 -10.77 -5.44 3.10
C ASP A 362 -9.81 -4.23 3.16
N VAL A 363 -8.51 -4.42 2.89
CA VAL A 363 -7.48 -3.37 2.89
C VAL A 363 -7.05 -3.02 1.47
N PHE A 364 -7.10 -1.72 1.15
CA PHE A 364 -6.84 -1.20 -0.20
C PHE A 364 -5.74 -0.15 -0.17
N LEU A 365 -4.91 -0.12 -1.22
CA LEU A 365 -4.11 1.06 -1.53
C LEU A 365 -5.02 2.13 -2.14
N GLY A 366 -4.92 3.36 -1.64
CA GLY A 366 -5.77 4.48 -2.02
C GLY A 366 -5.20 5.37 -3.12
N ARG A 367 -3.87 5.36 -3.30
CA ARG A 367 -3.13 6.13 -4.33
C ARG A 367 -1.78 5.47 -4.62
N PRO A 368 -1.05 5.85 -5.70
CA PRO A 368 0.28 5.32 -5.98
C PRO A 368 1.27 5.53 -4.82
N LEU A 369 1.93 4.46 -4.37
CA LEU A 369 2.92 4.49 -3.29
C LEU A 369 4.26 3.93 -3.75
N LEU A 370 5.34 4.40 -3.13
CA LEU A 370 6.69 3.85 -3.27
C LEU A 370 6.95 2.73 -2.24
N PRO A 371 7.89 1.80 -2.51
CA PRO A 371 8.36 0.82 -1.51
C PRO A 371 8.79 1.46 -0.19
N THR A 372 9.31 2.69 -0.25
CA THR A 372 9.78 3.48 0.89
C THR A 372 8.69 3.87 1.88
N HIS A 373 7.41 3.73 1.52
CA HIS A 373 6.31 3.86 2.48
C HIS A 373 6.29 2.69 3.49
N PHE A 374 6.83 1.53 3.11
CA PHE A 374 6.75 0.29 3.89
C PHE A 374 8.11 -0.22 4.38
N PHE A 375 9.17 0.02 3.62
CA PHE A 375 10.53 -0.41 3.98
C PHE A 375 11.55 0.68 3.69
N HIS A 376 12.54 0.84 4.57
CA HIS A 376 13.76 1.56 4.19
C HIS A 376 14.60 0.70 3.24
N ALA A 377 15.45 1.34 2.43
CA ALA A 377 16.33 0.68 1.48
C ALA A 377 17.31 -0.33 2.11
N ASN A 378 17.61 -0.16 3.40
CA ASN A 378 18.43 -1.08 4.18
C ASN A 378 17.64 -2.28 4.76
N GLY A 379 16.36 -2.45 4.41
CA GLY A 379 15.51 -3.56 4.83
C GLY A 379 14.75 -3.36 6.14
N ILE A 380 14.88 -2.21 6.81
CA ILE A 380 14.10 -1.91 8.03
C ILE A 380 12.63 -1.71 7.65
N ALA A 381 11.74 -2.49 8.26
CA ALA A 381 10.30 -2.40 8.03
C ALA A 381 9.66 -1.21 8.77
N LYS A 382 8.57 -0.66 8.23
CA LYS A 382 7.78 0.38 8.88
C LYS A 382 6.47 -0.19 9.41
N PHE A 383 6.04 0.26 10.57
CA PHE A 383 4.72 -0.07 11.13
C PHE A 383 3.96 1.18 11.56
N PHE A 384 2.63 1.06 11.61
CA PHE A 384 1.74 2.19 11.82
C PHE A 384 0.88 1.98 13.06
N LEU A 385 1.13 2.77 14.10
CA LEU A 385 0.42 2.65 15.38
C LEU A 385 -1.00 3.23 15.28
N SER A 386 -1.92 2.56 15.95
CA SER A 386 -3.28 3.03 16.17
C SER A 386 -3.42 3.53 17.62
N PRO A 387 -4.16 4.62 17.86
CA PRO A 387 -4.50 5.04 19.23
C PRO A 387 -5.40 4.02 19.94
N ALA A 388 -6.02 3.08 19.22
CA ALA A 388 -6.83 2.02 19.81
C ALA A 388 -5.96 1.08 20.67
N GLN A 389 -6.51 0.66 21.81
CA GLN A 389 -5.83 -0.21 22.78
C GLN A 389 -6.52 -1.57 22.87
N PHE A 390 -5.79 -2.60 23.33
CA PHE A 390 -6.33 -3.95 23.58
C PHE A 390 -6.70 -4.19 25.07
N GLY A 391 -6.67 -3.15 25.91
CA GLY A 391 -6.99 -3.21 27.35
C GLY A 391 -5.87 -3.79 28.22
N LEU A 392 -5.93 -3.62 29.54
CA LEU A 392 -4.93 -4.12 30.49
C LEU A 392 -5.29 -5.52 31.05
N GLY A 393 -4.34 -6.14 31.73
CA GLY A 393 -4.48 -7.47 32.33
C GLY A 393 -4.30 -8.63 31.35
N GLU A 394 -4.52 -9.83 31.86
CA GLU A 394 -4.45 -11.10 31.11
C GLU A 394 -5.63 -11.27 30.15
N ALA A 395 -5.44 -12.09 29.12
CA ALA A 395 -6.48 -12.44 28.16
C ALA A 395 -7.55 -13.31 28.81
N LYS A 396 -8.81 -13.02 28.50
CA LYS A 396 -9.98 -13.76 29.00
C LYS A 396 -10.79 -14.33 27.85
N PRO A 397 -11.49 -15.46 28.03
CA PRO A 397 -12.42 -16.00 27.03
C PRO A 397 -13.54 -15.04 26.59
N SER A 398 -13.87 -14.07 27.45
CA SER A 398 -14.87 -13.02 27.17
C SER A 398 -14.31 -11.83 26.38
N ASP A 399 -12.98 -11.72 26.24
CA ASP A 399 -12.39 -10.63 25.46
C ASP A 399 -12.70 -10.83 23.97
N PRO A 400 -12.92 -9.74 23.21
CA PRO A 400 -12.90 -9.82 21.75
C PRO A 400 -11.60 -10.48 21.27
N PRO A 401 -11.62 -11.38 20.27
CA PRO A 401 -10.44 -12.16 19.88
C PRO A 401 -9.18 -11.33 19.60
N VAL A 402 -9.33 -10.17 18.97
CA VAL A 402 -8.22 -9.23 18.71
C VAL A 402 -7.62 -8.64 19.99
N ASN A 403 -8.43 -8.42 21.02
CA ASN A 403 -7.98 -7.90 22.31
C ASN A 403 -7.29 -9.01 23.12
N ALA A 404 -7.86 -10.22 23.13
CA ALA A 404 -7.25 -11.39 23.77
C ALA A 404 -5.85 -11.66 23.19
N ALA A 405 -5.74 -11.72 21.86
CA ALA A 405 -4.45 -11.91 21.19
C ALA A 405 -3.45 -10.77 21.47
N GLY A 406 -3.91 -9.51 21.48
CA GLY A 406 -3.07 -8.37 21.86
C GLY A 406 -2.55 -8.45 23.31
N LYS A 407 -3.35 -8.96 24.24
CA LYS A 407 -2.94 -9.22 25.63
C LYS A 407 -1.91 -10.36 25.72
N ASN A 408 -2.10 -11.44 24.98
CA ASN A 408 -1.11 -12.54 24.90
C ASN A 408 0.22 -12.05 24.31
N ASN A 409 0.15 -11.29 23.21
CA ASN A 409 1.33 -10.67 22.61
C ASN A 409 2.08 -9.79 23.61
N ARG A 410 1.37 -8.97 24.40
CA ARG A 410 1.99 -8.15 25.44
C ARG A 410 2.72 -9.00 26.46
N TRP A 411 2.13 -10.10 26.91
CA TRP A 411 2.79 -10.99 27.87
C TRP A 411 4.13 -11.50 27.33
N HIS A 412 4.17 -11.95 26.07
CA HIS A 412 5.42 -12.39 25.43
C HIS A 412 6.44 -11.25 25.26
N ILE A 413 6.00 -10.08 24.81
CA ILE A 413 6.89 -8.91 24.66
C ILE A 413 7.46 -8.47 26.00
N GLN A 414 6.65 -8.43 27.06
CA GLN A 414 7.09 -8.08 28.40
C GLN A 414 8.08 -9.10 28.95
N ARG A 415 7.80 -10.40 28.77
CA ARG A 415 8.70 -11.47 29.22
C ARG A 415 10.04 -11.43 28.48
N GLN A 416 10.03 -11.17 27.18
CA GLN A 416 11.23 -11.22 26.34
C GLN A 416 12.08 -9.96 26.44
N PHE A 417 11.45 -8.78 26.56
CA PHE A 417 12.12 -7.48 26.41
C PHE A 417 11.94 -6.54 27.61
N GLY A 418 11.12 -6.91 28.60
CA GLY A 418 10.84 -6.06 29.76
C GLY A 418 9.94 -4.84 29.46
N VAL A 419 9.30 -4.79 28.28
CA VAL A 419 8.49 -3.65 27.82
C VAL A 419 7.01 -4.04 27.77
N THR A 420 6.14 -3.12 28.19
CA THR A 420 4.68 -3.29 28.15
C THR A 420 4.09 -2.54 26.96
N ILE A 421 3.47 -3.27 26.02
CA ILE A 421 2.75 -2.70 24.89
C ILE A 421 1.27 -2.49 25.23
N THR A 422 0.65 -1.40 24.71
CA THR A 422 -0.78 -1.08 24.97
C THR A 422 -1.58 -0.78 23.70
N GLN A 423 -0.89 -0.35 22.63
CA GLN A 423 -1.52 0.12 21.39
C GLN A 423 -1.57 -0.98 20.33
N LYS A 424 -2.65 -0.95 19.55
CA LYS A 424 -2.86 -1.76 18.35
C LYS A 424 -2.13 -1.14 17.15
N MET A 425 -2.10 -1.86 16.04
CA MET A 425 -1.69 -1.35 14.74
C MET A 425 -2.91 -0.79 13.98
N LYS A 426 -2.69 0.21 13.11
CA LYS A 426 -3.71 0.62 12.12
C LYS A 426 -4.02 -0.58 11.21
N HIS A 427 -5.25 -0.69 10.71
CA HIS A 427 -5.63 -1.76 9.80
C HIS A 427 -5.19 -1.43 8.37
N THR A 428 -3.88 -1.52 8.15
CA THR A 428 -3.15 -1.19 6.92
C THR A 428 -2.35 -2.41 6.46
N PRO A 429 -1.72 -2.38 5.27
CA PRO A 429 -0.79 -3.43 4.90
C PRO A 429 0.32 -3.51 5.95
N PHE A 430 0.65 -4.73 6.40
CA PHE A 430 1.75 -4.93 7.32
C PHE A 430 3.02 -5.27 6.54
N ALA A 431 4.04 -4.42 6.71
CA ALA A 431 5.37 -4.66 6.17
C ALA A 431 6.11 -5.68 7.03
N LEU A 432 6.30 -6.88 6.49
CA LEU A 432 6.82 -8.03 7.22
C LEU A 432 8.11 -8.55 6.59
N ARG A 433 8.93 -9.16 7.44
CA ARG A 433 10.13 -9.88 7.10
C ARG A 433 9.99 -11.33 7.47
N ARG A 434 10.25 -12.20 6.50
CA ARG A 434 10.10 -13.65 6.65
C ARG A 434 11.02 -14.18 7.76
N SER A 435 12.26 -13.71 7.80
CA SER A 435 13.23 -14.07 8.85
C SER A 435 12.77 -13.74 10.29
N ILE A 436 12.08 -12.62 10.49
CA ILE A 436 11.59 -12.22 11.82
C ILE A 436 10.41 -13.09 12.26
N MET A 437 9.53 -13.48 11.33
CA MET A 437 8.47 -14.45 11.66
C MET A 437 9.05 -15.83 12.05
N TYR A 438 10.10 -16.29 11.37
CA TYR A 438 10.84 -17.48 11.80
C TYR A 438 11.49 -17.30 13.17
N GLN A 439 12.06 -16.13 13.47
CA GLN A 439 12.64 -15.84 14.78
C GLN A 439 11.57 -15.91 15.89
N ILE A 440 10.40 -15.30 15.69
CA ILE A 440 9.28 -15.35 16.64
C ILE A 440 8.85 -16.80 16.84
N GLU A 441 8.68 -17.56 15.76
CA GLU A 441 8.32 -18.97 15.83
C GLU A 441 9.37 -19.82 16.56
N GLN A 442 10.67 -19.55 16.37
CA GLN A 442 11.74 -20.28 17.06
C GLN A 442 11.75 -19.99 18.57
N VAL A 443 11.52 -18.74 18.97
CA VAL A 443 11.55 -18.36 20.39
C VAL A 443 10.24 -18.72 21.11
N LEU A 444 9.10 -18.60 20.43
CA LEU A 444 7.76 -18.84 20.98
C LEU A 444 7.12 -20.12 20.41
N GLN A 445 7.93 -21.14 20.13
CA GLN A 445 7.53 -22.32 19.37
C GLN A 445 6.26 -22.98 19.90
N SER A 446 6.15 -23.17 21.22
CA SER A 446 4.96 -23.75 21.85
C SER A 446 3.68 -22.98 21.52
N ASP A 447 3.71 -21.66 21.70
CA ASP A 447 2.54 -20.79 21.61
C ASP A 447 2.15 -20.51 20.16
N VAL A 448 3.14 -20.38 19.28
CA VAL A 448 2.92 -20.29 17.83
C VAL A 448 2.33 -21.60 17.30
N MET A 449 2.84 -22.77 17.72
CA MET A 449 2.28 -24.06 17.30
C MET A 449 0.90 -24.33 17.92
N ALA A 450 0.63 -23.83 19.13
CA ALA A 450 -0.71 -23.90 19.72
C ALA A 450 -1.70 -23.06 18.90
N THR A 451 -1.37 -21.79 18.62
CA THR A 451 -2.17 -20.91 17.76
C THR A 451 -2.43 -21.54 16.40
N ALA A 452 -1.41 -22.08 15.74
CA ALA A 452 -1.53 -22.73 14.44
C ALA A 452 -2.45 -23.95 14.42
N ARG A 453 -2.68 -24.61 15.57
CA ARG A 453 -3.55 -25.79 15.68
C ARG A 453 -5.00 -25.44 15.99
N HIS A 454 -5.30 -24.22 16.42
CA HIS A 454 -6.68 -23.81 16.69
C HIS A 454 -7.43 -23.58 15.37
N GLN A 455 -8.35 -24.49 15.03
CA GLN A 455 -9.16 -24.35 13.81
C GLN A 455 -10.17 -23.19 13.87
N PHE A 456 -10.51 -22.71 15.07
CA PHE A 456 -11.36 -21.55 15.33
C PHE A 456 -10.66 -20.58 16.27
N ARG A 457 -11.09 -19.31 16.26
CA ARG A 457 -10.56 -18.27 17.16
C ARG A 457 -10.53 -18.76 18.59
N HIS A 458 -9.37 -18.66 19.22
CA HIS A 458 -9.17 -19.04 20.61
C HIS A 458 -8.59 -17.87 21.40
N HIS A 459 -9.00 -17.72 22.66
CA HIS A 459 -8.54 -16.60 23.52
C HIS A 459 -7.03 -16.67 23.83
N GLY A 460 -6.42 -17.85 23.68
CA GLY A 460 -4.98 -18.07 23.77
C GLY A 460 -4.20 -17.86 22.47
N ASP A 461 -4.86 -17.41 21.39
CA ASP A 461 -4.17 -17.17 20.12
C ASP A 461 -3.18 -16.00 20.21
N LEU A 462 -2.16 -16.05 19.37
CA LEU A 462 -1.29 -14.92 19.05
C LEU A 462 -1.70 -14.26 17.74
N SER A 463 -1.75 -12.93 17.71
CA SER A 463 -1.87 -12.19 16.45
C SER A 463 -0.46 -11.86 15.97
N ILE A 464 0.18 -12.78 15.23
CA ILE A 464 1.61 -12.66 14.91
C ILE A 464 1.89 -11.46 13.99
N PRO A 465 1.25 -11.35 12.81
CA PRO A 465 1.44 -10.21 11.92
C PRO A 465 0.88 -8.90 12.46
N SER A 466 0.11 -8.91 13.55
CA SER A 466 -0.53 -7.72 14.13
C SER A 466 -0.16 -7.53 15.59
N SER A 467 0.62 -6.48 15.86
CA SER A 467 1.22 -6.14 17.15
C SER A 467 2.44 -6.99 17.52
N LEU A 468 2.38 -8.34 17.53
CA LEU A 468 3.53 -9.14 17.99
C LEU A 468 4.77 -8.90 17.12
N TYR A 469 4.65 -9.09 15.81
CA TYR A 469 5.74 -8.88 14.86
C TYR A 469 6.30 -7.46 14.94
N GLN A 470 5.43 -6.44 14.92
CA GLN A 470 5.86 -5.04 14.83
C GLN A 470 6.68 -4.64 16.06
N TYR A 471 6.18 -4.97 17.26
CA TYR A 471 6.91 -4.67 18.48
C TYR A 471 8.16 -5.54 18.64
N TRP A 472 8.12 -6.81 18.24
CA TRP A 472 9.30 -7.67 18.23
C TRP A 472 10.40 -7.12 17.32
N ALA A 473 10.05 -6.79 16.07
CA ALA A 473 10.96 -6.21 15.10
C ALA A 473 11.50 -4.84 15.56
N TYR A 474 10.66 -4.00 16.18
CA TYR A 474 11.09 -2.73 16.76
C TYR A 474 12.11 -2.91 17.88
N LEU A 475 11.81 -3.78 18.85
CA LEU A 475 12.66 -4.03 20.03
C LEU A 475 13.95 -4.78 19.68
N THR A 476 14.04 -5.37 18.49
CA THR A 476 15.24 -6.00 17.93
C THR A 476 15.97 -5.11 16.91
N GLY A 477 15.53 -3.86 16.70
CA GLY A 477 16.18 -2.89 15.82
C GLY A 477 15.95 -3.12 14.31
N GLN A 478 14.91 -3.85 13.94
CA GLN A 478 14.62 -4.28 12.57
C GLN A 478 13.32 -3.67 12.00
N ALA A 479 12.59 -2.89 12.80
CA ALA A 479 11.48 -2.07 12.34
C ALA A 479 11.45 -0.71 13.05
N VAL A 480 10.78 0.27 12.44
CA VAL A 480 10.59 1.62 12.99
C VAL A 480 9.12 2.05 12.83
N PRO A 481 8.59 2.91 13.71
CA PRO A 481 7.31 3.54 13.46
C PRO A 481 7.39 4.40 12.19
N GLY A 482 6.31 4.42 11.43
CA GLY A 482 6.13 5.31 10.29
C GLY A 482 4.77 5.96 10.30
N ASP A 483 4.56 6.85 9.34
CA ASP A 483 3.30 7.54 9.10
C ASP A 483 2.68 7.09 7.78
N ILE A 484 1.34 7.02 7.78
CA ILE A 484 0.54 6.67 6.60
C ILE A 484 -0.83 7.34 6.70
N GLU A 485 -1.27 7.93 5.59
CA GLU A 485 -2.57 8.56 5.45
C GLU A 485 -3.64 7.47 5.34
N TYR A 486 -4.41 7.30 6.42
CA TYR A 486 -5.25 6.14 6.62
C TYR A 486 -6.72 6.52 6.87
N GLU A 487 -7.65 5.79 6.26
CA GLU A 487 -9.08 5.88 6.55
C GLU A 487 -9.66 4.50 6.89
N TYR A 488 -10.30 4.40 8.06
CA TYR A 488 -11.06 3.21 8.46
C TYR A 488 -12.55 3.50 8.32
N ALA A 489 -13.24 2.75 7.46
CA ALA A 489 -14.67 2.85 7.24
C ALA A 489 -15.34 1.54 7.69
N ASP A 490 -16.08 1.62 8.78
CA ASP A 490 -16.95 0.55 9.27
C ASP A 490 -18.27 0.58 8.51
N LEU A 491 -18.59 -0.46 7.74
CA LEU A 491 -19.75 -0.49 6.85
C LEU A 491 -21.08 -0.33 7.59
N GLY A 492 -21.17 -0.73 8.86
CA GLY A 492 -22.36 -0.55 9.69
C GLY A 492 -22.52 0.89 10.22
N HIS A 493 -21.47 1.70 10.17
CA HIS A 493 -21.49 3.01 10.80
C HIS A 493 -22.26 4.06 9.98
N PRO A 494 -23.18 4.85 10.57
CA PRO A 494 -24.01 5.83 9.85
C PRO A 494 -23.24 6.89 9.04
N SER A 495 -21.97 7.15 9.38
CA SER A 495 -21.11 8.10 8.67
C SER A 495 -20.46 7.54 7.40
N THR A 496 -20.49 6.24 7.17
CA THR A 496 -19.70 5.56 6.13
C THR A 496 -20.01 6.03 4.72
N PRO A 497 -21.28 6.25 4.33
CA PRO A 497 -21.59 6.91 3.05
C PRO A 497 -20.84 8.22 2.83
N ALA A 498 -20.65 9.00 3.89
CA ALA A 498 -19.95 10.28 3.82
C ALA A 498 -18.44 10.12 3.61
N ARG A 499 -17.86 9.14 4.30
CA ARG A 499 -16.43 8.80 4.20
C ARG A 499 -16.09 8.29 2.82
N LEU A 500 -16.90 7.38 2.26
CA LEU A 500 -16.70 6.86 0.91
C LEU A 500 -16.82 7.93 -0.16
N ALA A 501 -17.78 8.86 -0.01
CA ALA A 501 -17.91 9.98 -0.91
C ALA A 501 -16.72 10.96 -0.83
N GLU A 502 -16.17 11.19 0.37
CA GLU A 502 -14.93 11.97 0.54
C GLU A 502 -13.73 11.26 -0.12
N LEU A 503 -13.60 9.95 0.07
CA LEU A 503 -12.58 9.14 -0.59
C LEU A 503 -12.68 9.26 -2.12
N LEU A 504 -13.86 9.11 -2.71
CA LEU A 504 -14.06 9.27 -4.16
C LEU A 504 -13.70 10.66 -4.67
N ALA A 505 -14.06 11.70 -3.91
CA ALA A 505 -13.86 13.09 -4.33
C ALA A 505 -12.40 13.54 -4.19
N ARG A 506 -11.67 13.06 -3.19
CA ARG A 506 -10.34 13.57 -2.84
C ARG A 506 -9.21 12.62 -3.16
N ARG A 507 -9.43 11.29 -3.07
CA ARG A 507 -8.45 10.24 -3.36
C ARG A 507 -7.08 10.47 -2.69
N HIS A 508 -7.12 11.05 -1.49
CA HIS A 508 -5.93 11.59 -0.81
C HIS A 508 -5.35 10.65 0.24
N ARG A 509 -5.93 9.45 0.42
CA ARG A 509 -5.46 8.47 1.40
C ARG A 509 -4.49 7.50 0.77
N ASP A 510 -3.43 7.16 1.51
CA ASP A 510 -2.49 6.10 1.14
C ASP A 510 -3.17 4.74 1.17
N VAL A 511 -3.97 4.52 2.22
CA VAL A 511 -4.65 3.26 2.50
C VAL A 511 -6.04 3.54 3.05
N PHE A 512 -7.00 2.71 2.66
CA PHE A 512 -8.29 2.65 3.34
C PHE A 512 -8.71 1.21 3.60
N CYS A 513 -9.54 1.02 4.63
CA CYS A 513 -10.06 -0.27 5.05
C CYS A 513 -11.60 -0.19 5.13
N LEU A 514 -12.27 -1.20 4.56
CA LEU A 514 -13.72 -1.32 4.49
C LEU A 514 -14.18 -2.50 5.34
N ASN A 515 -14.13 -2.34 6.66
CA ASN A 515 -14.42 -3.45 7.56
C ASN A 515 -15.93 -3.60 7.80
N ASP A 516 -16.39 -4.84 7.88
CA ASP A 516 -17.76 -5.19 8.22
C ASP A 516 -17.85 -5.51 9.73
N THR A 517 -18.58 -4.71 10.49
CA THR A 517 -18.95 -5.05 11.86
C THR A 517 -20.40 -5.51 11.90
N ASP A 518 -20.67 -6.51 12.74
CA ASP A 518 -21.94 -7.25 12.77
C ASP A 518 -23.15 -6.31 12.63
N SER A 519 -23.86 -6.45 11.50
CA SER A 519 -24.97 -5.58 11.10
C SER A 519 -26.24 -6.41 10.90
N ASP A 520 -27.40 -5.79 11.15
CA ASP A 520 -28.71 -6.41 10.89
C ASP A 520 -28.89 -6.75 9.39
N PRO A 521 -29.65 -7.79 9.04
CA PRO A 521 -29.88 -8.21 7.65
C PRO A 521 -30.39 -7.10 6.72
N GLU A 522 -31.15 -6.13 7.22
CA GLU A 522 -31.65 -5.00 6.42
C GLU A 522 -30.54 -3.99 6.07
N VAL A 523 -29.50 -3.86 6.91
CA VAL A 523 -28.33 -3.00 6.67
C VAL A 523 -27.40 -3.63 5.62
N PHE A 524 -27.43 -4.94 5.48
CA PHE A 524 -26.56 -5.71 4.59
C PHE A 524 -26.74 -5.36 3.10
N THR A 525 -27.98 -5.31 2.60
CA THR A 525 -28.26 -4.96 1.19
C THR A 525 -27.84 -3.53 0.84
N GLU A 526 -27.93 -2.62 1.82
CA GLU A 526 -27.48 -1.23 1.67
C GLU A 526 -25.94 -1.15 1.58
N GLN A 527 -25.23 -1.90 2.42
CA GLN A 527 -23.77 -2.00 2.38
C GLN A 527 -23.29 -2.56 1.04
N GLU A 528 -23.91 -3.63 0.55
CA GLU A 528 -23.58 -4.24 -0.73
C GLU A 528 -23.76 -3.24 -1.89
N SER A 529 -24.91 -2.57 -1.95
CA SER A 529 -25.19 -1.54 -2.96
C SER A 529 -24.19 -0.37 -2.90
N MET A 530 -23.78 0.00 -1.68
CA MET A 530 -22.80 1.05 -1.45
C MET A 530 -21.40 0.67 -1.98
N LEU A 531 -20.95 -0.56 -1.72
CA LEU A 531 -19.67 -1.07 -2.22
C LEU A 531 -19.68 -1.31 -3.72
N ALA A 532 -20.76 -1.89 -4.24
CA ALA A 532 -20.96 -2.16 -5.66
C ALA A 532 -20.94 -0.88 -6.51
N ASP A 533 -21.19 0.28 -5.93
CA ASP A 533 -20.97 1.57 -6.59
C ASP A 533 -19.59 2.17 -6.27
N PHE A 534 -19.15 2.16 -5.01
CA PHE A 534 -17.89 2.79 -4.60
C PHE A 534 -16.68 2.16 -5.29
N LEU A 535 -16.54 0.83 -5.25
CA LEU A 535 -15.32 0.14 -5.68
C LEU A 535 -15.06 0.28 -7.19
N PRO A 536 -16.04 0.07 -8.11
CA PRO A 536 -15.80 0.30 -9.54
C PRO A 536 -15.50 1.76 -9.88
N ARG A 537 -15.97 2.73 -9.09
CA ARG A 537 -15.63 4.15 -9.31
C ARG A 537 -14.25 4.48 -8.75
N TYR A 538 -13.86 3.90 -7.62
CA TYR A 538 -12.55 4.17 -7.03
C TYR A 538 -11.43 3.51 -7.85
N LEU A 539 -11.66 2.28 -8.32
CA LEU A 539 -10.69 1.45 -9.04
C LEU A 539 -11.30 0.93 -10.35
N PRO A 540 -11.51 1.78 -11.36
CA PRO A 540 -12.26 1.40 -12.57
C PRO A 540 -11.49 0.50 -13.53
N PHE A 541 -10.15 0.57 -13.54
CA PHE A 541 -9.32 -0.16 -14.50
C PHE A 541 -9.02 -1.58 -14.02
N PRO A 542 -9.43 -2.63 -14.76
CA PRO A 542 -9.18 -4.01 -14.36
C PRO A 542 -7.68 -4.35 -14.36
N ALA A 543 -7.29 -5.23 -13.45
CA ALA A 543 -5.94 -5.80 -13.43
C ALA A 543 -5.79 -6.95 -14.44
N PRO A 544 -4.57 -7.25 -14.93
CA PRO A 544 -4.34 -8.23 -15.99
C PRO A 544 -4.63 -9.69 -15.58
N PHE A 545 -4.72 -9.97 -14.28
CA PHE A 545 -5.11 -11.27 -13.75
C PHE A 545 -6.63 -11.42 -13.58
N GLU A 546 -7.43 -10.45 -14.03
CA GLU A 546 -8.88 -10.55 -14.04
C GLU A 546 -9.39 -11.13 -15.37
N LEU A 547 -10.33 -12.05 -15.28
CA LEU A 547 -10.99 -12.66 -16.43
C LEU A 547 -12.03 -11.72 -17.05
N PRO A 548 -12.36 -11.89 -18.34
CA PRO A 548 -13.42 -11.13 -18.99
C PRO A 548 -14.77 -11.33 -18.29
N ASP A 549 -15.59 -10.27 -18.20
CA ASP A 549 -16.84 -10.28 -17.43
C ASP A 549 -17.82 -11.40 -17.81
N HIS A 550 -17.89 -11.79 -19.09
CA HIS A 550 -18.74 -12.90 -19.52
C HIS A 550 -18.27 -14.25 -18.96
N VAL A 551 -16.96 -14.47 -18.82
CA VAL A 551 -16.38 -15.66 -18.16
C VAL A 551 -16.65 -15.61 -16.67
N VAL A 552 -16.50 -14.44 -16.05
CA VAL A 552 -16.81 -14.25 -14.63
C VAL A 552 -18.27 -14.56 -14.33
N ALA A 553 -19.20 -14.10 -15.18
CA ALA A 553 -20.63 -14.36 -15.03
C ALA A 553 -20.96 -15.87 -15.07
N GLU A 554 -20.33 -16.63 -15.97
CA GLU A 554 -20.48 -18.10 -16.01
C GLU A 554 -19.85 -18.77 -14.78
N ARG A 555 -18.65 -18.35 -14.37
CA ARG A 555 -17.97 -18.91 -13.18
C ARG A 555 -18.70 -18.62 -11.88
N ARG A 556 -19.41 -17.50 -11.77
CA ARG A 556 -20.24 -17.15 -10.60
C ARG A 556 -21.42 -18.09 -10.37
N LYS A 557 -21.78 -18.93 -11.37
CA LYS A 557 -22.77 -20.01 -11.20
C LYS A 557 -22.22 -21.18 -10.38
N LEU A 558 -20.91 -21.21 -10.13
CA LEU A 558 -20.22 -22.25 -9.37
C LEU A 558 -19.64 -21.67 -8.07
N GLY A 559 -19.55 -22.50 -7.03
CA GLY A 559 -18.85 -22.14 -5.79
C GLY A 559 -17.33 -22.09 -5.96
N ALA A 560 -16.64 -21.32 -5.12
CA ALA A 560 -15.19 -21.11 -5.20
C ALA A 560 -14.37 -22.41 -5.07
N THR A 561 -14.78 -23.37 -4.23
CA THR A 561 -14.16 -24.71 -4.13
C THR A 561 -14.35 -25.52 -5.42
N ALA A 562 -15.52 -25.43 -6.06
CA ALA A 562 -15.77 -26.13 -7.32
C ALA A 562 -14.87 -25.59 -8.44
N LEU A 563 -14.73 -24.26 -8.53
CA LEU A 563 -13.82 -23.60 -9.48
C LEU A 563 -12.37 -24.03 -9.26
N TRP A 564 -11.92 -24.11 -8.01
CA TRP A 564 -10.59 -24.59 -7.66
C TRP A 564 -10.34 -26.03 -8.15
N ARG A 565 -11.31 -26.94 -7.93
CA ARG A 565 -11.20 -28.33 -8.41
C ARG A 565 -11.14 -28.41 -9.93
N GLN A 566 -11.92 -27.60 -10.64
CA GLN A 566 -11.90 -27.54 -12.11
C GLN A 566 -10.53 -27.07 -12.63
N ALA A 567 -9.98 -25.99 -12.05
CA ALA A 567 -8.69 -25.46 -12.43
C ALA A 567 -7.56 -26.49 -12.28
N ARG A 568 -7.52 -27.24 -11.16
CA ARG A 568 -6.50 -28.29 -10.94
C ARG A 568 -6.71 -29.55 -11.80
N SER A 569 -7.94 -29.82 -12.24
CA SER A 569 -8.24 -30.99 -13.08
C SER A 569 -7.85 -30.78 -14.54
N GLY A 570 -7.95 -29.54 -15.04
CA GLY A 570 -7.46 -29.15 -16.37
C GLY A 570 -5.94 -29.28 -16.50
N ASP A 571 -5.21 -29.00 -15.42
CA ASP A 571 -3.75 -29.10 -15.35
C ASP A 571 -3.23 -30.56 -15.46
N ARG A 572 -4.08 -31.56 -15.13
CA ARG A 572 -3.78 -32.99 -15.35
C ARG A 572 -3.92 -33.42 -16.80
N HIS A 573 -4.77 -32.75 -17.60
CA HIS A 573 -4.92 -33.06 -19.03
C HIS A 573 -3.89 -32.30 -19.91
N GLY A 574 -3.32 -31.20 -19.41
CA GLY A 574 -2.23 -30.46 -20.06
C GLY A 574 -0.82 -31.02 -19.79
N ARG A 575 -0.67 -31.97 -18.87
CA ARG A 575 0.59 -32.68 -18.56
C ARG A 575 0.51 -34.16 -18.92
N GLN A 576 0.11 -34.48 -20.14
CA GLN A 576 0.58 -35.72 -20.78
C GLN A 576 1.92 -35.40 -21.42
N VAL A 577 2.96 -35.35 -20.58
CA VAL A 577 4.35 -35.25 -21.04
C VAL A 577 4.69 -36.62 -21.60
N ASP A 578 4.95 -36.67 -22.91
CA ASP A 578 5.57 -37.81 -23.56
C ASP A 578 6.79 -38.26 -22.76
N ALA A 579 6.76 -39.51 -22.34
CA ALA A 579 7.88 -40.15 -21.67
C ALA A 579 9.06 -40.23 -22.66
N ALA A 580 10.03 -39.33 -22.52
CA ALA A 580 11.35 -39.47 -23.08
C ALA A 580 12.37 -39.61 -21.95
N THR A 581 12.74 -40.87 -21.71
CA THR A 581 14.09 -41.34 -21.35
C THR A 581 14.91 -40.50 -20.35
N THR A 582 14.90 -40.99 -19.12
CA THR A 582 15.89 -40.74 -18.07
C THR A 582 17.33 -40.95 -18.56
N PRO A 583 18.27 -40.01 -18.32
CA PRO A 583 19.65 -40.34 -18.06
C PRO A 583 19.86 -40.38 -16.55
N SER A 584 20.12 -41.58 -16.06
CA SER A 584 20.53 -41.87 -14.69
C SER A 584 21.82 -41.14 -14.31
N LEU A 585 21.75 -40.18 -13.39
CA LEU A 585 22.89 -39.73 -12.60
C LEU A 585 22.82 -40.37 -11.21
N ARG A 586 23.49 -41.51 -11.08
CA ARG A 586 23.94 -42.03 -9.79
C ARG A 586 24.97 -41.06 -9.24
N VAL A 587 24.66 -40.36 -8.15
CA VAL A 587 25.69 -39.74 -7.30
C VAL A 587 25.75 -40.54 -6.01
N GLY A 588 26.89 -41.21 -5.85
CA GLY A 588 27.21 -42.04 -4.72
C GLY A 588 27.30 -41.23 -3.43
N ARG A 589 26.90 -41.90 -2.36
CA ARG A 589 27.15 -41.55 -0.97
C ARG A 589 28.66 -41.46 -0.77
N GLN A 590 29.22 -40.26 -0.60
CA GLN A 590 30.53 -40.09 -0.01
C GLN A 590 30.44 -39.04 1.09
N VAL A 591 30.73 -39.52 2.29
CA VAL A 591 30.72 -38.79 3.55
C VAL A 591 32.06 -38.10 3.64
N ASP A 592 32.08 -36.76 3.57
CA ASP A 592 33.24 -35.98 4.00
C ASP A 592 32.83 -35.02 5.12
N ALA A 593 33.31 -35.37 6.31
CA ALA A 593 33.20 -34.61 7.53
C ALA A 593 34.32 -33.56 7.59
N ALA A 594 34.04 -32.35 7.13
CA ALA A 594 34.71 -31.09 7.51
C ALA A 594 33.94 -29.98 6.76
N THR A 595 33.06 -29.20 7.39
CA THR A 595 33.44 -27.95 8.04
C THR A 595 32.22 -27.47 8.84
N ALA A 596 32.12 -27.88 10.11
CA ALA A 596 31.12 -27.35 11.03
C ALA A 596 31.68 -26.08 11.70
N ALA A 597 31.50 -24.92 11.06
CA ALA A 597 31.72 -23.64 11.71
C ALA A 597 30.52 -23.35 12.64
N ARG A 598 30.67 -23.74 13.91
CA ARG A 598 29.78 -23.35 15.01
C ARG A 598 29.72 -21.82 15.09
N VAL A 599 28.55 -21.25 14.84
CA VAL A 599 28.25 -19.86 15.22
C VAL A 599 28.25 -19.79 16.75
N ARG A 600 29.35 -19.30 17.32
CA ARG A 600 29.43 -18.90 18.74
C ARG A 600 28.67 -17.59 18.91
N VAL A 601 27.53 -17.66 19.57
CA VAL A 601 26.91 -16.49 20.22
C VAL A 601 27.83 -16.06 21.36
N SER A 602 28.44 -14.88 21.25
CA SER A 602 29.14 -14.22 22.36
C SER A 602 28.22 -13.20 23.02
N PRO A 603 28.35 -12.94 24.34
CA PRO A 603 27.38 -12.17 25.11
C PRO A 603 27.64 -10.66 25.05
N ARG A 604 26.54 -9.89 25.14
CA ARG A 604 26.43 -8.47 25.54
C ARG A 604 27.25 -7.43 24.76
N LEU A 605 26.52 -6.60 23.99
CA LEU A 605 26.87 -5.20 23.81
C LEU A 605 25.99 -4.40 24.78
N ASP A 606 26.64 -3.85 25.81
CA ASP A 606 26.02 -2.91 26.73
C ASP A 606 25.51 -1.69 25.96
N ALA A 607 24.29 -1.26 26.28
CA ALA A 607 23.72 -0.02 25.77
C ALA A 607 24.61 1.17 26.17
N PRO A 608 24.82 2.17 25.28
CA PRO A 608 25.54 3.37 25.67
C PRO A 608 24.75 4.11 26.76
N THR A 609 25.32 4.14 27.95
CA THR A 609 24.89 5.00 29.05
C THR A 609 25.18 6.46 28.65
N LEU A 610 24.12 7.26 28.56
CA LEU A 610 24.23 8.72 28.41
C LEU A 610 24.93 9.28 29.68
N PRO A 611 25.98 10.12 29.57
CA PRO A 611 26.59 10.74 30.73
C PRO A 611 25.65 11.79 31.32
N SER A 612 25.26 11.60 32.58
CA SER A 612 24.55 12.58 33.38
C SER A 612 25.47 13.76 33.71
N VAL A 613 25.31 14.88 33.01
CA VAL A 613 25.95 16.14 33.40
C VAL A 613 25.12 16.76 34.54
N ARG A 614 25.58 16.54 35.78
CA ARG A 614 25.17 17.35 36.94
C ARG A 614 25.97 18.64 36.91
N ILE A 615 25.33 19.76 36.59
CA ILE A 615 25.90 21.10 36.80
C ILE A 615 25.74 21.43 38.29
N ALA A 616 26.83 21.34 39.03
CA ALA A 616 26.95 21.90 40.37
C ALA A 616 27.21 23.40 40.26
N ALA A 617 26.26 24.22 40.68
CA ALA A 617 26.43 25.67 40.80
C ALA A 617 27.27 25.97 42.07
N ALA A 618 28.54 26.33 41.87
CA ALA A 618 29.36 26.93 42.91
C ALA A 618 29.01 28.41 43.04
N ARG A 619 28.51 28.80 44.23
CA ARG A 619 28.40 30.19 44.67
C ARG A 619 29.80 30.66 45.10
N ALA A 620 30.31 31.70 44.45
CA ALA A 620 31.31 32.60 45.02
C ALA A 620 30.68 34.00 45.09
N VAL A 621 30.76 34.56 46.29
CA VAL A 621 30.29 35.88 46.70
C VAL A 621 31.37 36.89 46.32
N ASP A 622 30.99 38.01 45.72
CA ASP A 622 31.72 39.26 45.96
C ASP A 622 30.76 40.45 46.00
N HIS A 623 31.12 41.41 46.85
CA HIS A 623 30.32 42.47 47.43
C HIS A 623 30.13 43.71 46.52
N ASP A 624 29.29 44.65 47.03
CA ASP A 624 29.12 46.06 46.65
C ASP A 624 28.16 46.36 45.47
N LYS A 625 27.08 47.17 45.57
CA LYS A 625 26.78 48.36 46.39
C LYS A 625 25.27 48.63 46.52
N ALA A 626 24.93 49.24 47.66
CA ALA A 626 23.91 50.30 47.90
C ALA A 626 22.40 50.05 47.66
N ALA A 627 21.66 50.15 48.77
CA ALA A 627 20.20 50.22 48.96
C ALA A 627 19.64 51.66 48.69
N PRO A 628 18.39 52.07 49.07
CA PRO A 628 17.14 51.38 49.44
C PRO A 628 15.88 52.10 48.81
N PRO A 629 14.66 52.18 49.43
CA PRO A 629 13.62 51.15 49.55
C PRO A 629 12.20 51.64 49.15
N GLY A 630 11.20 50.75 49.18
CA GLY A 630 9.78 51.18 49.20
C GLY A 630 8.79 50.04 49.48
N ALA A 631 8.24 50.04 50.71
CA ALA A 631 7.02 49.42 51.28
C ALA A 631 6.10 48.63 50.33
N GLY A 632 5.47 47.50 50.67
CA GLY A 632 4.94 46.99 51.95
C GLY A 632 3.62 46.25 51.64
N PRO A 633 3.21 45.19 52.37
CA PRO A 633 2.15 44.26 51.95
C PRO A 633 0.80 44.48 52.65
N SER A 634 -0.30 44.01 52.04
CA SER A 634 -1.61 43.76 52.69
C SER A 634 -2.47 42.90 51.74
N THR A 635 -2.83 41.64 52.04
CA THR A 635 -4.05 41.18 52.76
C THR A 635 -5.34 41.87 52.28
N ALA A 636 -6.49 41.23 52.02
CA ALA A 636 -7.01 39.87 52.16
C ALA A 636 -8.40 39.80 51.48
N LEU A 637 -9.02 38.61 51.50
CA LEU A 637 -10.47 38.30 51.32
C LEU A 637 -10.95 38.27 49.86
N GLY A 638 -11.69 37.27 49.38
CA GLY A 638 -12.34 36.14 50.02
C GLY A 638 -13.57 35.76 49.17
N GLU A 639 -13.84 34.45 49.09
CA GLU A 639 -15.17 33.85 48.83
C GLU A 639 -15.82 34.08 47.44
N ALA A 640 -16.59 33.18 46.83
CA ALA A 640 -17.00 31.81 47.12
C ALA A 640 -17.79 31.28 45.90
N ARG A 641 -17.67 29.96 45.67
CA ARG A 641 -18.75 28.97 45.35
C ARG A 641 -19.51 29.07 44.01
N ASP A 642 -19.40 28.04 43.19
CA ASP A 642 -20.24 26.79 43.11
C ASP A 642 -21.55 27.08 42.33
N ALA A 643 -22.02 26.27 41.38
CA ALA A 643 -21.91 24.82 41.23
C ALA A 643 -21.91 24.38 39.75
#